data_AF-A0A0F8VEV9-F1
#
_entry.id   AF-A0A0F8VEV9-F1
#
_cell.length_a   1.000
_cell.length_b   1.000
_cell.length_c   1.000
_cell.angle_alpha   90.00
_cell.angle_beta   90.00
_cell.angle_gamma   90.00
#
_symmetry.space_group_name_H-M   'P 1'
#
loop_
_entity.id
_entity.type
_entity.pdbx_description
1 polymer ?
#
loop_
_entity_poly.entity_id
_entity_poly.type
_entity_poly.pdbx_seq_one_letter_code
_entity_poly.pdbx_strand_id
1 'polypeptide(L)'
;MAKKSCEKHDKFNYYCEDCQEANRKYEIQEKVKLLERGEVPRDYEPRKPPLRKLFQSALFKKRPKVKKYLKFIIPIIVIVVTLLSIFWIWPAWFGPINLNAQLYRAKAGGLNYFDFYFLNFWSINFLFNKTALLGALIGCVIMSIPPNQNLLTIIGTRLRFGKPSRIKALIFWWTGGFVMFYFIGMALDFNGQFSWVLYLYEKGQISLTPLTFFSEAFEVLINQNNVNIQFIFVYTRLYLPLIYFILGIIIFRMSLNIVSNYYLKRNDYMIGANALVIGGCASGMIFFTLPAFALNGVQLLQMWSVLLAFLILLGLGLSLYIYGRIKVAKNPRNSIISNRQKIRLGIVVGAFIVLITMPLLFSIGPLITLSNTSVYSNYEWNRKIQREISWTRITAGLDMFEERSIENFTLSSQAENDTQMISRIRQFDQDFAVQSLAAKIGTTFEGLADSDIVYINGKEYWVAPKTIRLSQFAGDSVATHTELYDHVEGFLALDTFTGELVNITSTFNVSDDYPIFFGESESPRYIQQQETSGSLGAFDNSILLDTDWKGGIENNKYEYEGAPDGALNGLEAFWYTAGLDLWGYVFEGGTKNYLINRNVKNRVRNILLPQLSIDNDPYLVFDGNNEKIYYAVSIFTSINIGTYARAPILRFLGISLVDVKNGNMEFYKNPSLVEDASDPTYSLWKYYMNIYDWKTMNSPETAWLKNQLRYPETLFELQLAANYIYHVEDLKTWKRGDDFHERPENGDLFYIETNLGYGIEYVGLDLVEYRGAEAKTLAGMYVIRHGDNFGKAIFYHTRNSTENLIGPKTARDTYQTEATQEISLIAGARSGNTLLYPLGGSVYYYIPTYSTVGGLQQLKLAGFVNAFSRNVGYGKEAFDAYNELENFGPRAFTLMSSADSPDIDGSFILNWTESQFAESYSVYRNNSLLIPDLPTSQTTYSISDMSTGTYEYFIQASNEFGNLSSNKITIEVDLYAISFMFEMEDSITLPADFANFRIELENINKNITSEYVVSVNLLLYRVGGVNVSILVPPVYYPLENSTFTQGAFTGVNFTLVNKTIYSGEGLIFSGLVSCSTPDILIRFKWILIVNDVVIPTSAEDFITVT
;
A
#
# COMPACT_ATOMS: atom_id res chain seq x y z
N MET A 1 -83.67 65.30 -2.98
CA MET A 1 -83.48 65.75 -1.58
C MET A 1 -82.59 64.75 -0.86
N ALA A 2 -81.46 65.23 -0.34
CA ALA A 2 -80.33 64.43 0.11
C ALA A 2 -80.60 63.72 1.46
N LYS A 3 -80.26 62.43 1.53
CA LYS A 3 -80.24 61.65 2.78
C LYS A 3 -79.10 62.14 3.68
N LYS A 4 -79.40 62.44 4.95
CA LYS A 4 -78.42 62.78 6.00
C LYS A 4 -77.40 61.64 6.15
N SER A 5 -76.13 61.99 6.34
CA SER A 5 -74.97 61.15 5.96
C SER A 5 -74.63 60.02 6.95
N CYS A 6 -75.24 59.99 8.14
CA CYS A 6 -74.69 59.22 9.27
C CYS A 6 -75.17 57.76 9.39
N GLU A 7 -76.27 57.35 8.73
CA GLU A 7 -76.74 55.95 8.76
C GLU A 7 -75.94 54.98 7.86
N LYS A 8 -74.97 55.49 7.09
CA LYS A 8 -74.15 54.65 6.20
C LYS A 8 -72.97 53.94 6.90
N HIS A 9 -72.82 54.13 8.21
CA HIS A 9 -71.67 53.64 8.97
C HIS A 9 -72.11 52.74 10.14
N ASP A 10 -71.90 51.42 10.02
CA ASP A 10 -72.13 50.45 11.12
C ASP A 10 -71.17 50.62 12.32
N LYS A 11 -70.11 51.42 12.16
CA LYS A 11 -69.09 51.72 13.18
C LYS A 11 -68.64 53.18 13.06
N PHE A 12 -68.30 53.80 14.18
CA PHE A 12 -67.85 55.19 14.28
C PHE A 12 -66.76 55.54 13.24
N ASN A 13 -67.05 56.53 12.39
CA ASN A 13 -66.10 57.01 11.38
C ASN A 13 -65.50 58.36 11.82
N TYR A 14 -64.18 58.38 11.98
CA TYR A 14 -63.43 59.55 12.45
C TYR A 14 -63.50 60.75 11.51
N TYR A 15 -63.82 60.56 10.23
CA TYR A 15 -63.86 61.64 9.21
C TYR A 15 -65.29 62.10 8.85
N CYS A 16 -66.31 61.65 9.58
CA CYS A 16 -67.71 62.07 9.38
C CYS A 16 -68.12 63.09 10.46
N GLU A 17 -68.52 64.31 10.07
CA GLU A 17 -68.92 65.38 11.00
C GLU A 17 -70.09 64.98 11.90
N ASP A 18 -71.10 64.31 11.36
CA ASP A 18 -72.27 63.84 12.12
C ASP A 18 -71.89 62.82 13.22
N CYS A 19 -70.92 61.95 12.96
CA CYS A 19 -70.37 61.01 13.95
C CYS A 19 -69.58 61.75 15.04
N GLN A 20 -68.76 62.74 14.66
CA GLN A 20 -67.98 63.53 15.60
C GLN A 20 -68.89 64.35 16.55
N GLU A 21 -70.02 64.86 16.05
CA GLU A 21 -70.98 65.61 16.87
C GLU A 21 -71.69 64.72 17.90
N ALA A 22 -72.04 63.48 17.53
CA ALA A 22 -72.59 62.50 18.45
C ALA A 22 -71.59 62.13 19.57
N ASN A 23 -70.31 61.99 19.25
CA ASN A 23 -69.25 61.73 20.24
C ASN A 23 -69.00 62.93 21.16
N ARG A 24 -69.10 64.17 20.65
CA ARG A 24 -69.06 65.39 21.47
C ARG A 24 -70.20 65.45 22.49
N LYS A 25 -71.43 65.10 22.08
CA LYS A 25 -72.58 65.07 23.00
C LYS A 25 -72.41 64.02 24.10
N TYR A 26 -71.82 62.87 23.77
CA TYR A 26 -71.49 61.82 24.74
C TYR A 26 -70.40 62.26 25.73
N GLU A 27 -69.31 62.88 25.25
CA GLU A 27 -68.24 63.42 26.11
C GLU A 27 -68.73 64.55 27.03
N ILE A 28 -69.69 65.37 26.59
CA ILE A 28 -70.32 66.41 27.42
C ILE A 28 -71.20 65.78 28.50
N GLN A 29 -72.00 64.76 28.17
CA GLN A 29 -72.79 64.03 29.17
C GLN A 29 -71.93 63.32 30.21
N GLU A 30 -70.77 62.78 29.80
CA GLU A 30 -69.82 62.15 30.71
C GLU A 30 -69.13 63.17 31.62
N LYS A 31 -68.78 64.36 31.11
CA LYS A 31 -68.24 65.47 31.91
C LYS A 31 -69.25 66.04 32.91
N VAL A 32 -70.54 66.14 32.53
CA VAL A 32 -71.61 66.55 33.45
C VAL A 32 -71.78 65.52 34.57
N LYS A 33 -71.78 64.22 34.27
CA LYS A 33 -71.83 63.14 35.27
C LYS A 33 -70.61 63.08 36.21
N LEU A 34 -69.44 63.50 35.74
CA LEU A 34 -68.22 63.60 36.55
C LEU A 34 -68.24 64.83 37.47
N LEU A 35 -68.84 65.94 37.04
CA LEU A 35 -69.04 67.14 37.85
C LEU A 35 -70.12 66.95 38.92
N GLU A 36 -71.21 66.22 38.61
CA GLU A 36 -72.23 65.81 39.61
C GLU A 36 -71.67 64.89 40.71
N ARG A 37 -70.52 64.26 40.47
CA ARG A 37 -69.79 63.40 41.44
C ARG A 37 -68.66 64.10 42.19
N GLY A 38 -68.44 65.40 41.95
CA GLY A 38 -67.47 66.22 42.70
C GLY A 38 -66.00 66.00 42.35
N GLU A 39 -65.67 65.44 41.18
CA GLU A 39 -64.27 65.24 40.76
C GLU A 39 -63.80 66.33 39.78
N VAL A 40 -62.78 67.11 40.17
CA VAL A 40 -62.16 68.17 39.33
C VAL A 40 -61.17 67.55 38.33
N PRO A 41 -61.21 67.88 37.02
CA PRO A 41 -60.28 67.32 36.04
C PRO A 41 -58.91 68.01 36.12
N ARG A 42 -57.83 67.23 36.20
CA ARG A 42 -56.43 67.71 36.02
C ARG A 42 -56.03 67.74 34.55
N ASP A 43 -55.34 68.80 34.17
CA ASP A 43 -54.81 69.09 32.84
C ASP A 43 -53.69 68.13 32.36
N TYR A 44 -53.73 67.90 31.04
CA TYR A 44 -52.71 67.45 30.07
C TYR A 44 -51.47 66.63 30.52
N GLU A 45 -51.43 65.36 30.09
CA GLU A 45 -50.23 64.68 29.59
C GLU A 45 -50.55 63.89 28.29
N PRO A 46 -49.63 63.77 27.33
CA PRO A 46 -49.92 63.32 25.96
C PRO A 46 -50.29 61.83 25.88
N ARG A 47 -51.42 61.55 25.23
CA ARG A 47 -51.90 60.19 24.91
C ARG A 47 -50.88 59.45 24.04
N LYS A 48 -50.43 58.28 24.50
CA LYS A 48 -49.76 57.27 23.67
C LYS A 48 -50.66 56.92 22.47
N PRO A 49 -50.10 56.66 21.27
CA PRO A 49 -50.91 56.26 20.12
C PRO A 49 -51.65 54.95 20.44
N PRO A 50 -52.84 54.72 19.87
CA PRO A 50 -53.61 53.52 20.15
C PRO A 50 -52.80 52.29 19.71
N LEU A 51 -52.62 51.34 20.63
CA LEU A 51 -52.24 49.99 20.25
C LEU A 51 -53.24 49.53 19.19
N ARG A 52 -52.73 49.28 17.98
CA ARG A 52 -53.45 48.54 16.94
C ARG A 52 -54.02 47.30 17.63
N LYS A 53 -55.34 47.21 17.81
CA LYS A 53 -56.00 45.96 18.18
C LYS A 53 -55.68 45.01 17.05
N LEU A 54 -54.59 44.26 17.19
CA LEU A 54 -54.39 43.02 16.45
C LEU A 54 -55.70 42.27 16.59
N PHE A 55 -56.29 41.95 15.44
CA PHE A 55 -57.44 41.08 15.31
C PHE A 55 -57.32 39.99 16.38
N GLN A 56 -58.21 40.04 17.37
CA GLN A 56 -58.46 38.87 18.19
C GLN A 56 -58.93 37.81 17.19
N SER A 57 -58.03 36.90 16.80
CA SER A 57 -58.48 35.66 16.21
C SER A 57 -59.39 35.03 17.27
N ALA A 58 -60.68 35.05 16.99
CA ALA A 58 -61.73 34.48 17.81
C ALA A 58 -61.70 32.94 17.78
N LEU A 59 -60.51 32.34 17.63
CA LEU A 59 -60.29 30.90 17.59
C LEU A 59 -59.89 30.31 18.95
N PHE A 60 -59.56 31.14 19.96
CA PHE A 60 -59.14 30.64 21.29
C PHE A 60 -59.85 31.29 22.47
N LYS A 61 -61.04 31.90 22.28
CA LYS A 61 -61.92 32.27 23.39
C LYS A 61 -63.05 31.24 23.50
N LYS A 62 -63.03 30.51 24.63
CA LYS A 62 -63.94 29.44 25.08
C LYS A 62 -63.68 28.03 24.53
N ARG A 63 -62.72 27.31 25.14
CA ARG A 63 -62.90 25.89 25.53
C ARG A 63 -62.09 25.56 26.80
N PRO A 64 -62.71 25.42 28.00
CA PRO A 64 -62.05 24.89 29.20
C PRO A 64 -61.86 23.36 29.15
N LYS A 65 -62.10 22.71 28.00
CA LYS A 65 -62.01 21.26 27.85
C LYS A 65 -60.59 20.74 27.58
N VAL A 66 -59.72 21.53 26.95
CA VAL A 66 -58.35 21.08 26.57
C VAL A 66 -57.46 20.84 27.81
N LYS A 67 -57.54 21.67 28.85
CA LYS A 67 -56.85 21.44 30.13
C LYS A 67 -57.35 20.19 30.89
N LYS A 68 -58.63 19.81 30.72
CA LYS A 68 -59.21 18.62 31.35
C LYS A 68 -58.73 17.35 30.64
N TYR A 69 -58.64 17.37 29.31
CA TYR A 69 -58.09 16.26 28.52
C TYR A 69 -56.57 16.13 28.62
N LEU A 70 -55.80 17.22 28.68
CA LEU A 70 -54.34 17.18 28.90
C LEU A 70 -53.93 16.43 30.19
N LYS A 71 -54.75 16.48 31.24
CA LYS A 71 -54.51 15.73 32.49
C LYS A 71 -54.59 14.21 32.32
N PHE A 72 -55.35 13.72 31.34
CA PHE A 72 -55.47 12.29 31.04
C PHE A 72 -54.59 11.88 29.85
N ILE A 73 -54.46 12.75 28.85
CA ILE A 73 -53.62 12.53 27.66
C ILE A 73 -52.14 12.40 28.04
N ILE A 74 -51.60 13.23 28.94
CA ILE A 74 -50.19 13.15 29.31
C ILE A 74 -49.86 11.80 29.99
N PRO A 75 -50.60 11.34 31.03
CA PRO A 75 -50.39 10.00 31.59
C PRO A 75 -50.58 8.89 30.57
N ILE A 76 -51.58 8.98 29.69
CA ILE A 76 -51.79 7.97 28.64
C ILE A 76 -50.61 7.94 27.68
N ILE A 77 -50.09 9.09 27.23
CA ILE A 77 -48.91 9.16 26.37
C ILE A 77 -47.69 8.59 27.11
N VAL A 78 -47.49 8.92 28.38
CA VAL A 78 -46.39 8.37 29.17
C VAL A 78 -46.52 6.85 29.28
N ILE A 79 -47.70 6.33 29.60
CA ILE A 79 -47.96 4.89 29.66
C ILE A 79 -47.70 4.24 28.30
N VAL A 80 -48.21 4.81 27.20
CA VAL A 80 -47.99 4.30 25.85
C VAL A 80 -46.51 4.31 25.50
N VAL A 81 -45.79 5.41 25.75
CA VAL A 81 -44.34 5.49 25.51
C VAL A 81 -43.59 4.49 26.37
N THR A 82 -43.92 4.34 27.65
CA THR A 82 -43.32 3.35 28.54
C THR A 82 -43.58 1.93 28.05
N LEU A 83 -44.80 1.62 27.62
CA LEU A 83 -45.15 0.31 27.05
C LEU A 83 -44.39 0.06 25.75
N LEU A 84 -44.36 1.02 24.83
CA LEU A 84 -43.57 0.91 23.60
C LEU A 84 -42.08 0.75 23.92
N SER A 85 -41.56 1.47 24.92
CA SER A 85 -40.18 1.35 25.34
C SER A 85 -39.85 -0.05 25.88
N ILE A 86 -40.70 -0.61 26.75
CA ILE A 86 -40.48 -1.91 27.38
C ILE A 86 -40.69 -3.05 26.39
N PHE A 87 -41.78 -3.01 25.61
CA PHE A 87 -42.20 -4.14 24.79
C PHE A 87 -41.65 -4.12 23.37
N TRP A 88 -41.17 -2.98 22.87
CA TRP A 88 -40.69 -2.85 21.49
C TRP A 88 -39.29 -2.22 21.40
N ILE A 89 -39.13 -0.96 21.82
CA ILE A 89 -37.89 -0.20 21.57
C ILE A 89 -36.70 -0.85 22.27
N TRP A 90 -36.84 -1.21 23.55
CA TRP A 90 -35.72 -1.80 24.30
C TRP A 90 -35.33 -3.18 23.77
N PRO A 91 -36.24 -4.17 23.61
CA PRO A 91 -35.84 -5.49 23.12
C PRO A 91 -35.33 -5.45 21.67
N ALA A 92 -35.93 -4.62 20.80
CA ALA A 92 -35.47 -4.48 19.41
C ALA A 92 -34.09 -3.80 19.29
N TRP A 93 -33.79 -2.84 20.16
CA TRP A 93 -32.49 -2.17 20.19
C TRP A 93 -31.41 -3.01 20.90
N PHE A 94 -31.75 -3.66 22.01
CA PHE A 94 -30.79 -4.42 22.82
C PHE A 94 -30.47 -5.80 22.24
N GLY A 95 -31.43 -6.48 21.58
CA GLY A 95 -31.23 -7.81 20.98
C GLY A 95 -29.98 -7.91 20.09
N PRO A 96 -29.81 -7.03 19.08
CA PRO A 96 -28.59 -7.02 18.26
C PRO A 96 -27.30 -6.79 19.05
N ILE A 97 -27.32 -5.92 20.08
CA ILE A 97 -26.14 -5.63 20.92
C ILE A 97 -25.79 -6.85 21.77
N ASN A 98 -26.80 -7.53 22.32
CA ASN A 98 -26.65 -8.76 23.09
C ASN A 98 -26.08 -9.89 22.22
N LEU A 99 -26.55 -10.06 20.98
CA LEU A 99 -25.98 -11.02 20.03
C LEU A 99 -24.51 -10.74 19.72
N ASN A 100 -24.15 -9.49 19.40
CA ASN A 100 -22.75 -9.13 19.19
C ASN A 100 -21.90 -9.41 20.44
N ALA A 101 -22.41 -9.12 21.64
CA ALA A 101 -21.70 -9.41 22.87
C ALA A 101 -21.49 -10.92 23.11
N GLN A 102 -22.44 -11.77 22.73
CA GLN A 102 -22.28 -13.22 22.77
C GLN A 102 -21.24 -13.68 21.74
N LEU A 103 -21.33 -13.19 20.49
CA LEU A 103 -20.41 -13.51 19.39
C LEU A 103 -18.96 -13.25 19.80
N TYR A 104 -18.63 -12.01 20.17
CA TYR A 104 -17.24 -11.63 20.42
C TYR A 104 -16.68 -12.27 21.69
N ARG A 105 -17.54 -12.55 22.67
CA ARG A 105 -17.14 -13.30 23.86
C ARG A 105 -16.81 -14.75 23.53
N ALA A 106 -17.57 -15.40 22.64
CA ALA A 106 -17.37 -16.80 22.30
C ALA A 106 -16.27 -17.01 21.24
N LYS A 107 -16.23 -16.14 20.22
CA LYS A 107 -15.47 -16.34 18.98
C LYS A 107 -14.31 -15.38 18.78
N ALA A 108 -14.07 -14.43 19.68
CA ALA A 108 -12.99 -13.44 19.56
C ALA A 108 -12.14 -13.36 20.83
N GLY A 109 -11.74 -14.50 21.40
CA GLY A 109 -10.84 -14.54 22.57
C GLY A 109 -11.43 -13.96 23.87
N GLY A 110 -12.76 -13.90 24.01
CA GLY A 110 -13.40 -13.40 25.23
C GLY A 110 -13.56 -11.88 25.31
N LEU A 111 -13.42 -11.15 24.19
CA LEU A 111 -13.53 -9.70 24.16
C LEU A 111 -14.89 -9.19 24.67
N ASN A 112 -14.85 -8.11 25.46
CA ASN A 112 -16.04 -7.52 26.05
C ASN A 112 -16.62 -6.43 25.13
N TYR A 113 -17.51 -6.84 24.23
CA TYR A 113 -18.19 -5.95 23.30
C TYR A 113 -18.93 -4.79 23.98
N PHE A 114 -19.54 -5.00 25.16
CA PHE A 114 -20.23 -3.92 25.86
C PHE A 114 -19.28 -2.80 26.30
N ASP A 115 -18.07 -3.15 26.77
CA ASP A 115 -17.07 -2.15 27.12
C ASP A 115 -16.60 -1.37 25.89
N PHE A 116 -16.41 -2.05 24.76
CA PHE A 116 -15.94 -1.42 23.51
C PHE A 116 -17.01 -0.55 22.85
N TYR A 117 -18.23 -1.07 22.73
CA TYR A 117 -19.33 -0.38 22.06
C TYR A 117 -19.81 0.86 22.84
N PHE A 118 -19.81 0.79 24.17
CA PHE A 118 -20.22 1.91 25.02
C PHE A 118 -19.05 2.74 25.57
N LEU A 119 -17.80 2.30 25.38
CA LEU A 119 -16.61 2.91 25.98
C LEU A 119 -16.81 3.19 27.47
N ASN A 120 -17.22 2.17 28.23
CA ASN A 120 -17.63 2.31 29.64
C ASN A 120 -18.64 3.46 29.89
N PHE A 121 -19.67 3.53 29.04
CA PHE A 121 -20.71 4.57 29.00
C PHE A 121 -20.22 5.99 28.69
N TRP A 122 -19.03 6.17 28.13
CA TRP A 122 -18.63 7.47 27.57
C TRP A 122 -19.21 7.72 26.17
N SER A 123 -19.38 6.66 25.37
CA SER A 123 -19.91 6.76 24.01
C SER A 123 -21.37 7.23 23.99
N ILE A 124 -21.74 8.00 22.97
CA ILE A 124 -23.11 8.43 22.70
C ILE A 124 -23.99 7.35 22.07
N ASN A 125 -23.45 6.15 21.82
CA ASN A 125 -24.20 4.98 21.33
C ASN A 125 -25.31 4.55 22.29
N PHE A 126 -25.22 4.94 23.57
CA PHE A 126 -26.29 4.77 24.54
C PHE A 126 -26.90 6.09 24.96
N LEU A 127 -28.23 6.10 25.13
CA LEU A 127 -28.95 7.27 25.60
C LEU A 127 -28.46 7.74 26.98
N PHE A 128 -28.13 6.82 27.89
CA PHE A 128 -27.64 7.12 29.24
C PHE A 128 -26.10 7.06 29.28
N ASN A 129 -25.44 8.18 29.00
CA ASN A 129 -23.99 8.25 28.90
C ASN A 129 -23.39 9.38 29.75
N LYS A 130 -22.13 9.17 30.18
CA LYS A 130 -21.35 10.08 31.03
C LYS A 130 -21.03 11.40 30.31
N THR A 131 -20.88 11.39 28.99
CA THR A 131 -20.60 12.58 28.17
C THR A 131 -21.76 13.59 28.21
N ALA A 132 -22.98 13.12 28.00
CA ALA A 132 -24.19 13.92 28.08
C ALA A 132 -24.42 14.44 29.51
N LEU A 133 -24.10 13.62 30.53
CA LEU A 133 -24.13 14.04 31.94
C LEU A 133 -23.17 15.22 32.20
N LEU A 134 -21.94 15.15 31.67
CA LEU A 134 -20.96 16.22 31.77
C LEU A 134 -21.48 17.51 31.12
N GLY A 135 -22.05 17.40 29.92
CA GLY A 135 -22.68 18.53 29.23
C GLY A 135 -23.84 19.15 30.02
N ALA A 136 -24.69 18.30 30.62
CA ALA A 136 -25.78 18.73 31.48
C ALA A 136 -25.28 19.52 32.69
N LEU A 137 -24.27 19.00 33.41
CA LEU A 137 -23.67 19.64 34.57
C LEU A 137 -23.08 21.01 34.22
N ILE A 138 -22.27 21.09 33.15
CA ILE A 138 -21.66 22.34 32.69
C ILE A 138 -22.74 23.39 32.36
N GLY A 139 -23.77 22.99 31.61
CA GLY A 139 -24.86 23.90 31.23
C GLY A 139 -25.68 24.39 32.42
N CYS A 140 -26.02 23.51 33.36
CA CYS A 140 -26.72 23.86 34.58
C CYS A 140 -25.92 24.86 35.44
N VAL A 141 -24.62 24.63 35.61
CA VAL A 141 -23.73 25.52 36.37
C VAL A 141 -23.67 26.90 35.74
N ILE A 142 -23.41 26.98 34.43
CA ILE A 142 -23.30 28.28 33.71
C ILE A 142 -24.62 29.05 33.77
N MET A 143 -25.77 28.38 33.67
CA MET A 143 -27.08 29.04 33.74
C MET A 143 -27.50 29.44 35.16
N SER A 144 -26.83 28.89 36.18
CA SER A 144 -27.12 29.12 37.60
C SER A 144 -26.35 30.29 38.22
N ILE A 145 -25.32 30.84 37.56
CA ILE A 145 -24.43 31.86 38.15
C ILE A 145 -24.56 33.23 37.44
N PRO A 146 -25.41 34.18 37.91
CA PRO A 146 -26.61 33.97 38.72
C PRO A 146 -27.77 33.36 37.91
N PRO A 147 -28.82 32.80 38.56
CA PRO A 147 -29.85 32.01 37.87
C PRO A 147 -30.58 32.80 36.79
N ASN A 148 -30.52 32.32 35.54
CA ASN A 148 -31.12 33.01 34.40
C ASN A 148 -32.64 32.85 34.38
N GLN A 149 -33.39 33.95 34.50
CA GLN A 149 -34.86 33.94 34.47
C GLN A 149 -35.45 34.20 33.08
N ASN A 150 -34.63 34.59 32.11
CA ASN A 150 -35.08 35.25 30.89
C ASN A 150 -35.87 34.31 29.98
N LEU A 151 -35.42 33.07 29.78
CA LEU A 151 -36.14 32.05 29.00
C LEU A 151 -37.55 31.83 29.56
N LEU A 152 -37.64 31.55 30.87
CA LEU A 152 -38.91 31.34 31.55
C LEU A 152 -39.79 32.59 31.57
N THR A 153 -39.20 33.78 31.59
CA THR A 153 -39.97 35.03 31.50
C THR A 153 -40.55 35.23 30.09
N ILE A 154 -39.81 34.87 29.03
CA ILE A 154 -40.29 34.93 27.64
C ILE A 154 -41.46 33.93 27.46
N ILE A 155 -41.28 32.70 27.94
CA ILE A 155 -42.34 31.68 27.89
C ILE A 155 -43.54 32.10 28.75
N GLY A 156 -43.28 32.55 29.98
CA GLY A 156 -44.29 32.97 30.95
C GLY A 156 -45.06 34.22 30.52
N THR A 157 -44.47 35.11 29.71
CA THR A 157 -45.19 36.28 29.15
C THR A 157 -46.12 35.88 28.01
N ARG A 158 -45.75 34.90 27.17
CA ARG A 158 -46.68 34.30 26.18
C ARG A 158 -47.78 33.47 26.85
N LEU A 159 -47.46 32.72 27.90
CA LEU A 159 -48.37 31.80 28.60
C LEU A 159 -49.09 32.42 29.82
N ARG A 160 -48.85 33.70 30.13
CA ARG A 160 -49.43 34.50 31.25
C ARG A 160 -49.10 34.02 32.68
N PHE A 161 -47.94 33.41 32.91
CA PHE A 161 -47.46 32.98 34.23
C PHE A 161 -46.56 33.99 34.98
N GLY A 162 -46.24 35.14 34.36
CA GLY A 162 -45.45 36.20 34.99
C GLY A 162 -43.93 35.92 35.04
N LYS A 163 -43.19 36.73 35.81
CA LYS A 163 -41.72 36.61 35.96
C LYS A 163 -41.37 35.68 37.14
N PRO A 164 -40.63 34.57 36.91
CA PRO A 164 -40.29 33.64 37.98
C PRO A 164 -39.23 34.21 38.95
N SER A 165 -39.23 33.71 40.19
CA SER A 165 -38.18 34.02 41.19
C SER A 165 -36.85 33.35 40.82
N ARG A 166 -35.73 33.79 41.42
CA ARG A 166 -34.40 33.21 41.13
C ARG A 166 -34.33 31.74 41.56
N ILE A 167 -34.99 31.39 42.65
CA ILE A 167 -35.11 30.00 43.13
C ILE A 167 -35.88 29.15 42.12
N LYS A 168 -37.02 29.64 41.59
CA LYS A 168 -37.78 28.91 40.55
C LYS A 168 -36.98 28.71 39.26
N ALA A 169 -36.18 29.71 38.87
CA ALA A 169 -35.28 29.57 37.73
C ALA A 169 -34.14 28.58 38.00
N LEU A 170 -33.56 28.59 39.21
CA LEU A 170 -32.55 27.62 39.62
C LEU A 170 -33.10 26.19 39.56
N ILE A 171 -34.28 25.96 40.15
CA ILE A 171 -34.98 24.67 40.08
C ILE A 171 -35.21 24.24 38.63
N PHE A 172 -35.64 25.16 37.77
CA PHE A 172 -35.84 24.86 36.35
C PHE A 172 -34.54 24.43 35.66
N TRP A 173 -33.43 25.15 35.87
CA TRP A 173 -32.17 24.80 35.22
C TRP A 173 -31.63 23.44 35.69
N TRP A 174 -31.87 23.04 36.94
CA TRP A 174 -31.52 21.71 37.46
C TRP A 174 -32.59 20.63 37.20
N THR A 175 -33.67 20.94 36.47
CA THR A 175 -34.71 19.97 36.07
C THR A 175 -34.89 19.97 34.55
N GLY A 176 -35.72 20.85 34.00
CA GLY A 176 -35.94 20.96 32.56
C GLY A 176 -34.69 21.41 31.79
N GLY A 177 -33.88 22.30 32.38
CA GLY A 177 -32.60 22.71 31.82
C GLY A 177 -31.57 21.59 31.80
N PHE A 178 -31.57 20.71 32.82
CA PHE A 178 -30.69 19.55 32.89
C PHE A 178 -30.96 18.61 31.71
N VAL A 179 -32.23 18.27 31.46
CA VAL A 179 -32.63 17.46 30.30
C VAL A 179 -32.23 18.15 28.99
N MET A 180 -32.43 19.46 28.87
CA MET A 180 -32.05 20.20 27.65
C MET A 180 -30.54 20.15 27.40
N PHE A 181 -29.71 20.42 28.42
CA PHE A 181 -28.25 20.40 28.28
C PHE A 181 -27.67 18.99 28.24
N TYR A 182 -28.42 17.98 28.69
CA TYR A 182 -28.07 16.58 28.48
C TYR A 182 -28.04 16.23 26.99
N PHE A 183 -29.11 16.55 26.26
CA PHE A 183 -29.16 16.32 24.81
C PHE A 183 -28.18 17.21 24.05
N ILE A 184 -28.03 18.49 24.43
CA ILE A 184 -27.01 19.36 23.82
C ILE A 184 -25.59 18.84 24.14
N GLY A 185 -25.40 18.24 25.32
CA GLY A 185 -24.15 17.66 25.79
C GLY A 185 -23.62 16.52 24.94
N MET A 186 -24.49 15.79 24.23
CA MET A 186 -24.07 14.77 23.26
C MET A 186 -23.22 15.37 22.13
N ALA A 187 -23.35 16.67 21.83
CA ALA A 187 -22.53 17.36 20.83
C ALA A 187 -21.04 17.48 21.22
N LEU A 188 -20.67 17.23 22.50
CA LEU A 188 -19.27 17.15 22.92
C LEU A 188 -18.52 16.04 22.19
N ASP A 189 -19.21 14.95 21.86
CA ASP A 189 -18.63 13.74 21.25
C ASP A 189 -19.16 13.50 19.83
N PHE A 190 -19.33 14.58 19.06
CA PHE A 190 -19.88 14.53 17.70
C PHE A 190 -19.16 13.53 16.78
N ASN A 191 -17.87 13.28 17.00
CA ASN A 191 -17.05 12.38 16.20
C ASN A 191 -16.49 11.17 16.99
N GLY A 192 -17.01 10.89 18.19
CA GLY A 192 -16.57 9.76 19.03
C GLY A 192 -15.18 9.91 19.68
N GLN A 193 -14.45 10.99 19.40
CA GLN A 193 -13.07 11.15 19.87
C GLN A 193 -12.98 11.74 21.28
N PHE A 194 -14.00 12.47 21.72
CA PHE A 194 -14.05 13.02 23.07
C PHE A 194 -14.24 11.90 24.10
N SER A 195 -15.18 10.99 23.83
CA SER A 195 -15.40 9.81 24.67
C SER A 195 -14.19 8.87 24.66
N TRP A 196 -13.53 8.72 23.51
CA TRP A 196 -12.30 7.94 23.39
C TRP A 196 -11.17 8.42 24.32
N VAL A 197 -10.86 9.72 24.33
CA VAL A 197 -9.81 10.26 25.21
C VAL A 197 -10.15 10.09 26.68
N LEU A 198 -11.43 10.28 27.06
CA LEU A 198 -11.87 10.07 28.45
C LEU A 198 -11.81 8.60 28.87
N TYR A 199 -12.12 7.69 27.96
CA TYR A 199 -11.96 6.26 28.17
C TYR A 199 -10.48 5.90 28.38
N LEU A 200 -9.56 6.40 27.55
CA LEU A 200 -8.12 6.21 27.73
C LEU A 200 -7.61 6.79 29.05
N TYR A 201 -8.14 7.93 29.49
CA TYR A 201 -7.84 8.52 30.80
C TYR A 201 -8.34 7.63 31.95
N GLU A 202 -9.57 7.12 31.87
CA GLU A 202 -10.13 6.21 32.89
C GLU A 202 -9.33 4.90 32.99
N LYS A 203 -8.79 4.41 31.87
CA LYS A 203 -7.90 3.24 31.82
C LYS A 203 -6.43 3.55 32.16
N GLY A 204 -6.12 4.77 32.58
CA GLY A 204 -4.78 5.19 33.03
C GLY A 204 -3.72 5.29 31.93
N GLN A 205 -4.11 5.36 30.66
CA GLN A 205 -3.18 5.39 29.53
C GLN A 205 -2.65 6.79 29.21
N ILE A 206 -3.48 7.80 29.46
CA ILE A 206 -3.17 9.21 29.27
C ILE A 206 -3.30 9.91 30.62
N SER A 207 -2.34 10.77 30.97
CA SER A 207 -2.42 11.66 32.12
C SER A 207 -3.00 13.01 31.71
N LEU A 208 -4.01 13.50 32.44
CA LEU A 208 -4.53 14.85 32.27
C LEU A 208 -3.91 15.76 33.34
N THR A 209 -3.27 16.87 32.91
CA THR A 209 -2.72 17.93 33.77
C THR A 209 -3.53 19.22 33.59
N PRO A 210 -4.63 19.42 34.34
CA PRO A 210 -5.60 20.49 34.05
C PRO A 210 -5.08 21.92 34.26
N LEU A 211 -3.92 22.11 34.88
CA LEU A 211 -3.39 23.43 35.24
C LEU A 211 -2.34 23.96 34.24
N THR A 212 -1.67 23.10 33.47
CA THR A 212 -0.61 23.50 32.54
C THR A 212 -1.00 23.36 31.07
N PHE A 213 -2.22 22.90 30.77
CA PHE A 213 -2.63 22.59 29.40
C PHE A 213 -2.65 23.81 28.46
N PHE A 214 -3.07 24.99 28.92
CA PHE A 214 -3.07 26.17 28.06
C PHE A 214 -1.65 26.62 27.71
N SER A 215 -0.72 26.57 28.67
CA SER A 215 0.67 26.93 28.41
C SER A 215 1.33 25.94 27.46
N GLU A 216 1.12 24.64 27.65
CA GLU A 216 1.74 23.60 26.83
C GLU A 216 1.18 23.58 25.39
N ALA A 217 -0.13 23.80 25.20
CA ALA A 217 -0.74 23.87 23.87
C ALA A 217 -0.19 25.04 23.04
N PHE A 218 -0.06 26.21 23.66
CA PHE A 218 0.46 27.40 23.01
C PHE A 218 1.99 27.38 22.92
N GLU A 219 2.68 26.62 23.77
CA GLU A 219 4.11 26.41 23.65
C GLU A 219 4.46 25.72 22.33
N VAL A 220 3.62 24.78 21.85
CA VAL A 220 3.79 24.20 20.51
C VAL A 220 3.74 25.28 19.42
N LEU A 221 3.01 26.37 19.58
CA LEU A 221 3.01 27.48 18.60
C LEU A 221 4.27 28.36 18.69
N ILE A 222 4.81 28.55 19.90
CA ILE A 222 5.89 29.50 20.19
C ILE A 222 7.28 28.85 20.01
N ASN A 223 7.44 27.61 20.50
CA ASN A 223 8.67 26.83 20.48
C ASN A 223 8.66 25.81 19.33
N GLN A 224 9.57 25.98 18.38
CA GLN A 224 9.66 25.12 17.19
C GLN A 224 10.12 23.70 17.51
N ASN A 225 10.90 23.51 18.59
CA ASN A 225 11.48 22.22 18.94
C ASN A 225 10.51 21.33 19.75
N ASN A 226 9.34 21.84 20.12
CA ASN A 226 8.35 21.07 20.86
C ASN A 226 7.51 20.22 19.88
N VAL A 227 7.71 18.90 19.93
CA VAL A 227 7.04 17.87 19.10
C VAL A 227 6.11 17.01 19.96
N ASN A 228 5.47 17.58 20.98
CA ASN A 228 4.58 16.82 21.87
C ASN A 228 3.22 16.49 21.19
N ILE A 229 3.23 15.48 20.33
CA ILE A 229 2.09 14.98 19.55
C ILE A 229 0.97 14.50 20.48
N GLN A 230 1.31 13.78 21.55
CA GLN A 230 0.34 13.28 22.54
C GLN A 230 -0.46 14.42 23.17
N PHE A 231 0.24 15.49 23.57
CA PHE A 231 -0.40 16.64 24.18
C PHE A 231 -1.38 17.31 23.20
N ILE A 232 -0.97 17.56 21.95
CA ILE A 232 -1.84 18.19 20.96
C ILE A 232 -3.06 17.32 20.60
N PHE A 233 -2.89 16.00 20.58
CA PHE A 233 -4.01 15.08 20.43
C PHE A 233 -5.05 15.28 21.53
N VAL A 234 -4.62 15.26 22.80
CA VAL A 234 -5.53 15.48 23.95
C VAL A 234 -6.15 16.88 23.89
N TYR A 235 -5.38 17.91 23.57
CA TYR A 235 -5.88 19.27 23.40
C TYR A 235 -7.01 19.35 22.38
N THR A 236 -6.76 18.83 21.18
CA THR A 236 -7.69 18.92 20.04
C THR A 236 -8.94 18.08 20.25
N ARG A 237 -8.83 16.92 20.92
CA ARG A 237 -9.92 15.95 21.05
C ARG A 237 -10.71 16.03 22.36
N LEU A 238 -10.13 16.58 23.42
CA LEU A 238 -10.80 16.73 24.72
C LEU A 238 -11.05 18.20 25.08
N TYR A 239 -9.98 19.00 25.15
CA TYR A 239 -10.07 20.36 25.70
C TYR A 239 -10.76 21.33 24.73
N LEU A 240 -10.49 21.24 23.44
CA LEU A 240 -11.08 22.15 22.45
C LEU A 240 -12.62 21.98 22.33
N PRO A 241 -13.20 20.75 22.22
CA PRO A 241 -14.65 20.56 22.29
C PRO A 241 -15.25 21.08 23.60
N LEU A 242 -14.59 20.87 24.73
CA LEU A 242 -15.03 21.37 26.04
C LEU A 242 -15.09 22.92 26.06
N ILE A 243 -14.05 23.59 25.54
CA ILE A 243 -13.99 25.04 25.43
C ILE A 243 -15.12 25.56 24.54
N TYR A 244 -15.32 24.96 23.37
CA TYR A 244 -16.42 25.33 22.46
C TYR A 244 -17.77 25.15 23.11
N PHE A 245 -17.98 24.07 23.84
CA PHE A 245 -19.21 23.81 24.55
C PHE A 245 -19.47 24.87 25.63
N ILE A 246 -18.48 25.18 26.46
CA ILE A 246 -18.58 26.21 27.51
C ILE A 246 -18.87 27.59 26.89
N LEU A 247 -18.10 28.00 25.88
CA LEU A 247 -18.31 29.28 25.21
C LEU A 247 -19.65 29.33 24.47
N GLY A 248 -20.08 28.21 23.87
CA GLY A 248 -21.37 28.06 23.22
C GLY A 248 -22.54 28.25 24.19
N ILE A 249 -22.46 27.69 25.39
CA ILE A 249 -23.48 27.89 26.44
C ILE A 249 -23.48 29.34 26.95
N ILE A 250 -22.31 29.97 27.06
CA ILE A 250 -22.23 31.40 27.39
C ILE A 250 -22.91 32.23 26.28
N ILE A 251 -22.63 31.96 25.00
CA ILE A 251 -23.28 32.63 23.87
C ILE A 251 -24.80 32.41 23.90
N PHE A 252 -25.26 31.18 24.14
CA PHE A 252 -26.68 30.87 24.31
C PHE A 252 -27.31 31.70 25.44
N ARG A 253 -26.63 31.77 26.59
CA ARG A 253 -27.06 32.59 27.73
C ARG A 253 -27.16 34.08 27.39
N MET A 254 -26.14 34.62 26.71
CA MET A 254 -26.12 36.03 26.30
C MET A 254 -27.20 36.32 25.24
N SER A 255 -27.45 35.38 24.34
CA SER A 255 -28.51 35.48 23.33
C SER A 255 -29.90 35.56 23.97
N LEU A 256 -30.17 34.72 24.97
CA LEU A 256 -31.40 34.81 25.77
C LEU A 256 -31.52 36.16 26.50
N ASN A 257 -30.40 36.72 26.97
CA ASN A 257 -30.39 38.04 27.59
C ASN A 257 -30.72 39.15 26.57
N ILE A 258 -30.17 39.09 25.36
CA ILE A 258 -30.47 40.03 24.27
C ILE A 258 -31.96 39.98 23.93
N VAL A 259 -32.51 38.79 23.66
CA VAL A 259 -33.93 38.60 23.33
C VAL A 259 -34.83 39.16 24.44
N SER A 260 -34.52 38.85 25.70
CA SER A 260 -35.28 39.38 26.84
C SER A 260 -35.21 40.90 26.97
N ASN A 261 -34.03 41.48 26.78
CA ASN A 261 -33.86 42.92 26.90
C ASN A 261 -34.46 43.68 25.72
N TYR A 262 -34.53 43.06 24.53
CA TYR A 262 -35.19 43.61 23.36
C TYR A 262 -36.72 43.59 23.51
N TYR A 263 -37.30 42.43 23.82
CA TYR A 263 -38.77 42.27 23.86
C TYR A 263 -39.41 42.72 25.18
N LEU A 264 -38.76 42.52 26.33
CA LEU A 264 -39.39 42.69 27.64
C LEU A 264 -38.97 43.98 28.36
N LYS A 265 -37.67 44.31 28.35
CA LYS A 265 -37.12 45.40 29.19
C LYS A 265 -36.78 46.68 28.42
N ARG A 266 -36.67 46.63 27.08
CA ARG A 266 -36.18 47.71 26.19
C ARG A 266 -34.94 48.42 26.78
N ASN A 267 -33.89 47.64 27.02
CA ASN A 267 -32.64 48.13 27.59
C ASN A 267 -31.50 47.99 26.58
N ASP A 268 -31.19 49.09 25.89
CA ASP A 268 -30.21 49.13 24.81
C ASP A 268 -28.78 48.91 25.33
N TYR A 269 -28.44 49.38 26.55
CA TYR A 269 -27.12 49.16 27.16
C TYR A 269 -26.84 47.69 27.43
N MET A 270 -27.85 46.95 27.91
CA MET A 270 -27.69 45.51 28.15
C MET A 270 -27.63 44.71 26.85
N ILE A 271 -28.34 45.13 25.80
CA ILE A 271 -28.25 44.49 24.48
C ILE A 271 -26.81 44.64 23.94
N GLY A 272 -26.27 45.87 23.95
CA GLY A 272 -24.90 46.14 23.51
C GLY A 272 -23.86 45.37 24.33
N ALA A 273 -24.00 45.34 25.66
CA ALA A 273 -23.08 44.61 26.53
C ALA A 273 -23.04 43.09 26.24
N ASN A 274 -24.21 42.45 26.09
CA ASN A 274 -24.28 41.03 25.76
C ASN A 274 -23.77 40.75 24.32
N ALA A 275 -24.01 41.64 23.36
CA ALA A 275 -23.50 41.50 21.99
C ALA A 275 -21.96 41.57 21.94
N LEU A 276 -21.35 42.47 22.71
CA LEU A 276 -19.89 42.55 22.86
C LEU A 276 -19.31 41.28 23.50
N VAL A 277 -19.98 40.73 24.53
CA VAL A 277 -19.56 39.46 25.13
C VAL A 277 -19.66 38.30 24.15
N ILE A 278 -20.71 38.25 23.29
CA ILE A 278 -20.81 37.24 22.22
C ILE A 278 -19.64 37.39 21.24
N GLY A 279 -19.34 38.61 20.79
CA GLY A 279 -18.18 38.88 19.93
C GLY A 279 -16.84 38.49 20.57
N GLY A 280 -16.71 38.73 21.88
CA GLY A 280 -15.60 38.23 22.69
C GLY A 280 -15.54 36.71 22.66
N CYS A 281 -16.59 36.00 23.07
CA CYS A 281 -16.63 34.53 23.04
C CYS A 281 -16.33 33.94 21.64
N ALA A 282 -16.83 34.56 20.57
CA ALA A 282 -16.51 34.14 19.20
C ALA A 282 -15.01 34.31 18.88
N SER A 283 -14.41 35.43 19.28
CA SER A 283 -12.95 35.64 19.15
C SER A 283 -12.16 34.65 20.01
N GLY A 284 -12.66 34.33 21.20
CA GLY A 284 -12.08 33.32 22.09
C GLY A 284 -12.12 31.92 21.48
N MET A 285 -13.23 31.54 20.83
CA MET A 285 -13.30 30.27 20.09
C MET A 285 -12.20 30.20 19.04
N ILE A 286 -12.05 31.24 18.21
CA ILE A 286 -10.98 31.32 17.19
C ILE A 286 -9.59 31.20 17.83
N PHE A 287 -9.33 31.94 18.90
CA PHE A 287 -8.04 31.92 19.60
C PHE A 287 -7.68 30.53 20.12
N PHE A 288 -8.61 29.84 20.78
CA PHE A 288 -8.36 28.49 21.29
C PHE A 288 -8.26 27.43 20.18
N THR A 289 -8.75 27.69 18.95
CA THR A 289 -8.50 26.78 17.82
C THR A 289 -7.07 26.84 17.30
N LEU A 290 -6.33 27.92 17.55
CA LEU A 290 -5.04 28.19 16.90
C LEU A 290 -4.00 27.06 17.05
N PRO A 291 -3.83 26.40 18.22
CA PRO A 291 -2.91 25.26 18.34
C PRO A 291 -3.27 24.06 17.45
N ALA A 292 -4.52 23.95 17.00
CA ALA A 292 -5.00 22.87 16.13
C ALA A 292 -4.77 23.13 14.64
N PHE A 293 -4.18 24.28 14.26
CA PHE A 293 -3.86 24.62 12.87
C PHE A 293 -2.34 24.76 12.66
N ALA A 294 -1.89 24.46 11.44
CA ALA A 294 -0.53 24.72 11.01
C ALA A 294 -0.34 26.19 10.66
N LEU A 295 0.20 26.97 11.60
CA LEU A 295 0.36 28.42 11.46
C LEU A 295 1.75 28.78 10.94
N ASN A 296 1.81 29.71 9.99
CA ASN A 296 3.05 30.37 9.58
C ASN A 296 3.41 31.53 10.52
N GLY A 297 4.60 32.09 10.37
CA GLY A 297 5.09 33.17 11.22
C GLY A 297 4.24 34.45 11.16
N VAL A 298 3.59 34.74 10.02
CA VAL A 298 2.70 35.90 9.89
C VAL A 298 1.40 35.67 10.69
N GLN A 299 0.84 34.47 10.60
CA GLN A 299 -0.35 34.06 11.35
C GLN A 299 -0.07 34.00 12.86
N LEU A 300 1.14 33.60 13.26
CA LEU A 300 1.57 33.65 14.66
C LEU A 300 1.60 35.09 15.22
N LEU A 301 1.95 36.08 14.41
CA LEU A 301 1.83 37.49 14.80
C LEU A 301 0.35 37.93 14.88
N GLN A 302 -0.47 37.47 13.95
CA GLN A 302 -1.91 37.74 13.93
C GLN A 302 -2.66 37.18 15.14
N MET A 303 -2.20 36.08 15.73
CA MET A 303 -2.79 35.49 16.93
C MET A 303 -2.99 36.50 18.06
N TRP A 304 -2.03 37.41 18.27
CA TRP A 304 -2.12 38.44 19.32
C TRP A 304 -3.29 39.39 19.12
N SER A 305 -3.69 39.65 17.87
CA SER A 305 -4.86 40.47 17.57
C SER A 305 -6.16 39.81 18.02
N VAL A 306 -6.28 38.49 17.83
CA VAL A 306 -7.46 37.70 18.23
C VAL A 306 -7.54 37.62 19.75
N LEU A 307 -6.40 37.43 20.43
CA LEU A 307 -6.32 37.47 21.89
C LEU A 307 -6.71 38.85 22.44
N LEU A 308 -6.20 39.93 21.84
CA LEU A 308 -6.53 41.29 22.21
C LEU A 308 -8.04 41.56 22.00
N ALA A 309 -8.60 41.12 20.87
CA ALA A 309 -10.02 41.20 20.58
C ALA A 309 -10.86 40.50 21.65
N PHE A 310 -10.47 39.27 22.01
CA PHE A 310 -11.12 38.49 23.06
C PHE A 310 -11.17 39.25 24.40
N LEU A 311 -10.02 39.76 24.86
CA LEU A 311 -9.93 40.47 26.14
C LEU A 311 -10.63 41.83 26.13
N ILE A 312 -10.46 42.63 25.07
CA ILE A 312 -11.06 43.97 24.97
C ILE A 312 -12.58 43.86 24.85
N LEU A 313 -13.13 42.95 24.02
CA LEU A 313 -14.57 42.82 23.84
C LEU A 313 -15.27 42.35 25.13
N LEU A 314 -14.64 41.42 25.87
CA LEU A 314 -15.14 41.02 27.19
C LEU A 314 -15.06 42.17 28.20
N GLY A 315 -13.94 42.91 28.24
CA GLY A 315 -13.75 44.05 29.13
C GLY A 315 -14.72 45.20 28.85
N LEU A 316 -14.93 45.56 27.58
CA LEU A 316 -15.92 46.56 27.14
C LEU A 316 -17.35 46.09 27.42
N GLY A 317 -17.65 44.81 27.21
CA GLY A 317 -18.93 44.21 27.55
C GLY A 317 -19.24 44.33 29.04
N LEU A 318 -18.29 44.00 29.91
CA LEU A 318 -18.41 44.15 31.36
C LEU A 318 -18.54 45.62 31.79
N SER A 319 -17.73 46.50 31.21
CA SER A 319 -17.76 47.94 31.51
C SER A 319 -19.11 48.57 31.12
N LEU A 320 -19.63 48.23 29.93
CA LEU A 320 -20.94 48.67 29.46
C LEU A 320 -22.07 48.07 30.30
N TYR A 321 -21.91 46.84 30.79
CA TYR A 321 -22.83 46.22 31.72
C TYR A 321 -22.90 46.97 33.06
N ILE A 322 -21.75 47.27 33.68
CA ILE A 322 -21.69 48.02 34.94
C ILE A 322 -22.24 49.44 34.75
N TYR A 323 -21.82 50.14 33.69
CA TYR A 323 -22.29 51.48 33.38
C TYR A 323 -23.81 51.52 33.16
N GLY A 324 -24.34 50.59 32.35
CA GLY A 324 -25.77 50.46 32.09
C GLY A 324 -26.56 50.20 33.38
N ARG A 325 -26.03 49.38 34.30
CA ARG A 325 -26.64 49.13 35.62
C ARG A 325 -26.69 50.39 36.48
N ILE A 326 -25.61 51.16 36.56
CA ILE A 326 -25.55 52.41 37.34
C ILE A 326 -26.51 53.45 36.76
N LYS A 327 -26.54 53.62 35.42
CA LYS A 327 -27.45 54.56 34.73
C LYS A 327 -28.92 54.23 34.97
N VAL A 328 -29.29 52.95 34.87
CA VAL A 328 -30.68 52.49 35.10
C VAL A 328 -31.06 52.58 36.57
N ALA A 329 -30.13 52.37 37.50
CA ALA A 329 -30.35 52.55 38.93
C ALA A 329 -30.65 54.00 39.30
N LYS A 330 -30.00 54.97 38.64
CA LYS A 330 -30.24 56.42 38.84
C LYS A 330 -31.58 56.87 38.27
N ASN A 331 -31.95 56.42 37.06
CA ASN A 331 -33.27 56.68 36.49
C ASN A 331 -33.70 55.56 35.53
N PRO A 332 -34.83 54.85 35.79
CA PRO A 332 -35.31 53.76 34.96
C PRO A 332 -35.63 54.14 33.51
N ARG A 333 -35.96 55.41 33.23
CA ARG A 333 -36.26 55.90 31.88
C ARG A 333 -35.02 56.00 30.98
N ASN A 334 -33.82 55.96 31.58
CA ASN A 334 -32.55 55.99 30.85
C ASN A 334 -32.11 54.61 30.32
N SER A 335 -33.01 53.63 30.24
CA SER A 335 -32.71 52.30 29.67
C SER A 335 -32.57 52.32 28.14
N ILE A 336 -33.14 53.34 27.49
CA ILE A 336 -33.11 53.53 26.04
C ILE A 336 -32.05 54.58 25.72
N ILE A 337 -31.10 54.23 24.84
CA ILE A 337 -30.04 55.16 24.43
C ILE A 337 -30.65 56.15 23.43
N SER A 338 -30.45 57.46 23.64
CA SER A 338 -30.92 58.47 22.69
C SER A 338 -30.18 58.38 21.35
N ASN A 339 -30.80 58.76 20.23
CA ASN A 339 -30.17 58.64 18.89
C ASN A 339 -28.80 59.34 18.80
N ARG A 340 -28.62 60.50 19.47
CA ARG A 340 -27.31 61.19 19.53
C ARG A 340 -26.25 60.38 20.30
N GLN A 341 -26.64 59.70 21.36
CA GLN A 341 -25.75 58.82 22.14
C GLN A 341 -25.48 57.49 21.42
N LYS A 342 -26.45 56.96 20.66
CA LYS A 342 -26.24 55.79 19.79
C LYS A 342 -25.18 56.07 18.72
N ILE A 343 -25.21 57.26 18.11
CA ILE A 343 -24.18 57.68 17.15
C ILE A 343 -22.81 57.81 17.83
N ARG A 344 -22.72 58.48 18.99
CA ARG A 344 -21.44 58.60 19.73
C ARG A 344 -20.90 57.24 20.19
N LEU A 345 -21.75 56.37 20.71
CA LEU A 345 -21.37 55.02 21.11
C LEU A 345 -20.98 54.17 19.90
N GLY A 346 -21.69 54.31 18.77
CA GLY A 346 -21.36 53.68 17.50
C GLY A 346 -20.01 54.13 16.95
N ILE A 347 -19.67 55.42 17.07
CA ILE A 347 -18.34 55.94 16.70
C ILE A 347 -17.25 55.37 17.62
N VAL A 348 -17.49 55.33 18.93
CA VAL A 348 -16.52 54.75 19.89
C VAL A 348 -16.33 53.26 19.64
N VAL A 349 -17.41 52.50 19.48
CA VAL A 349 -17.35 51.06 19.15
C VAL A 349 -16.69 50.85 17.79
N GLY A 350 -17.01 51.68 16.79
CA GLY A 350 -16.36 51.67 15.48
C GLY A 350 -14.85 51.94 15.58
N ALA A 351 -14.43 52.91 16.40
CA ALA A 351 -13.01 53.19 16.64
C ALA A 351 -12.30 52.04 17.36
N PHE A 352 -12.95 51.40 18.34
CA PHE A 352 -12.40 50.21 19.00
C PHE A 352 -12.35 48.99 18.06
N ILE A 353 -13.36 48.79 17.22
CA ILE A 353 -13.33 47.74 16.19
C ILE A 353 -12.16 48.02 15.25
N VAL A 354 -12.01 49.25 14.76
CA VAL A 354 -10.87 49.65 13.92
C VAL A 354 -9.54 49.45 14.64
N LEU A 355 -9.43 49.74 15.95
CA LEU A 355 -8.22 49.50 16.75
C LEU A 355 -7.92 48.00 16.92
N ILE A 356 -8.95 47.18 17.16
CA ILE A 356 -8.84 45.72 17.33
C ILE A 356 -8.52 45.05 15.99
N THR A 357 -9.10 45.54 14.90
CA THR A 357 -8.80 45.07 13.55
C THR A 357 -7.56 45.74 12.98
N MET A 358 -6.99 46.77 13.62
CA MET A 358 -5.78 47.44 13.15
C MET A 358 -4.62 46.44 13.04
N PRO A 359 -4.29 45.63 14.07
CA PRO A 359 -3.29 44.59 13.90
C PRO A 359 -3.63 43.57 12.79
N LEU A 360 -4.92 43.21 12.60
CA LEU A 360 -5.37 42.33 11.50
C LEU A 360 -5.19 42.97 10.12
N LEU A 361 -5.41 44.28 10.01
CA LEU A 361 -5.34 45.08 8.77
C LEU A 361 -3.90 45.47 8.41
N PHE A 362 -3.05 45.74 9.40
CA PHE A 362 -1.64 46.08 9.21
C PHE A 362 -0.75 44.82 9.15
N SER A 363 -1.21 43.67 9.64
CA SER A 363 -0.67 42.36 9.25
C SER A 363 -1.27 41.93 7.91
N ILE A 364 -0.75 42.48 6.82
CA ILE A 364 -1.25 42.22 5.46
C ILE A 364 -0.87 40.77 5.07
N GLY A 365 -1.67 39.78 5.50
CA GLY A 365 -1.37 38.35 5.35
C GLY A 365 -1.75 37.74 3.99
N PRO A 366 -2.94 38.01 3.42
CA PRO A 366 -3.31 37.36 2.14
C PRO A 366 -2.75 38.04 0.89
N LEU A 367 -2.20 39.26 0.99
CA LEU A 367 -1.91 40.14 -0.14
C LEU A 367 -0.42 40.38 -0.41
N ILE A 368 0.49 39.92 0.45
CA ILE A 368 1.94 40.01 0.20
C ILE A 368 2.43 38.63 -0.24
N THR A 369 2.76 38.50 -1.51
CA THR A 369 3.63 37.42 -1.97
C THR A 369 4.98 37.59 -1.30
N LEU A 370 5.38 36.65 -0.43
CA LEU A 370 6.71 36.61 0.18
C LEU A 370 7.76 36.34 -0.90
N SER A 371 8.22 37.41 -1.56
CA SER A 371 9.18 37.33 -2.67
C SER A 371 10.63 37.26 -2.20
N ASN A 372 10.95 37.82 -1.04
CA ASN A 372 12.29 37.74 -0.47
C ASN A 372 12.53 36.37 0.16
N THR A 373 13.53 35.65 -0.35
CA THR A 373 13.91 34.29 0.07
C THR A 373 14.18 34.20 1.57
N SER A 374 14.84 35.19 2.19
CA SER A 374 15.16 35.14 3.62
C SER A 374 13.91 35.28 4.50
N VAL A 375 12.93 36.06 4.05
CA VAL A 375 11.66 36.25 4.75
C VAL A 375 10.79 35.01 4.59
N TYR A 376 10.71 34.44 3.38
CA TYR A 376 10.00 33.18 3.14
C TYR A 376 10.59 32.02 3.97
N SER A 377 11.92 31.90 3.97
CA SER A 377 12.63 30.89 4.74
C SER A 377 12.28 30.97 6.24
N ASN A 378 12.31 32.17 6.81
CA ASN A 378 12.05 32.34 8.23
C ASN A 378 10.57 32.21 8.62
N TYR A 379 9.65 32.79 7.84
CA TYR A 379 8.25 32.91 8.24
C TYR A 379 7.35 31.79 7.69
N GLU A 380 7.60 31.25 6.50
CA GLU A 380 6.79 30.15 5.94
C GLU A 380 7.50 28.81 6.15
N TRP A 381 8.76 28.68 5.73
CA TRP A 381 9.47 27.41 5.74
C TRP A 381 9.80 26.91 7.16
N ASN A 382 10.65 27.63 7.91
CA ASN A 382 11.09 27.21 9.25
C ASN A 382 9.95 27.11 10.27
N ARG A 383 8.91 27.95 10.13
CA ARG A 383 7.83 28.06 11.14
C ARG A 383 6.67 27.11 10.89
N LYS A 384 6.40 26.78 9.62
CA LYS A 384 5.26 25.94 9.23
C LYS A 384 5.72 24.71 8.47
N ILE A 385 6.29 24.87 7.28
CA ILE A 385 6.52 23.75 6.35
C ILE A 385 7.47 22.69 6.93
N GLN A 386 8.60 23.09 7.51
CA GLN A 386 9.55 22.13 8.10
C GLN A 386 8.93 21.32 9.25
N ARG A 387 8.03 21.94 10.03
CA ARG A 387 7.27 21.24 11.09
C ARG A 387 6.19 20.35 10.51
N GLU A 388 5.49 20.81 9.48
CA GLU A 388 4.51 19.98 8.76
C GLU A 388 5.19 18.72 8.20
N ILE A 389 6.37 18.86 7.59
CA ILE A 389 7.18 17.72 7.11
C ILE A 389 7.53 16.78 8.26
N SER A 390 8.18 17.28 9.31
CA SER A 390 8.59 16.44 10.45
C SER A 390 7.42 15.71 11.12
N TRP A 391 6.32 16.40 11.40
CA TRP A 391 5.15 15.79 12.05
C TRP A 391 4.44 14.80 11.13
N THR A 392 4.34 15.11 9.83
CA THR A 392 3.70 14.22 8.86
C THR A 392 4.53 12.96 8.65
N ARG A 393 5.86 13.08 8.57
CA ARG A 393 6.77 11.92 8.51
C ARG A 393 6.63 11.01 9.73
N ILE A 394 6.64 11.57 10.94
CA ILE A 394 6.46 10.81 12.19
C ILE A 394 5.09 10.12 12.24
N THR A 395 4.01 10.86 11.94
CA THR A 395 2.65 10.33 12.02
C THR A 395 2.38 9.28 10.94
N ALA A 396 2.68 9.56 9.67
CA ALA A 396 2.53 8.58 8.59
C ALA A 396 3.54 7.41 8.65
N GLY A 397 4.61 7.51 9.45
CA GLY A 397 5.62 6.46 9.57
C GLY A 397 6.55 6.38 8.35
N LEU A 398 6.91 7.53 7.78
CA LEU A 398 7.68 7.61 6.53
C LEU A 398 9.18 7.30 6.70
N ASP A 399 9.65 7.13 7.94
CA ASP A 399 11.04 6.75 8.21
C ASP A 399 11.33 5.28 7.88
N MET A 400 10.32 4.52 7.45
CA MET A 400 10.45 3.14 6.98
C MET A 400 11.10 3.01 5.59
N PHE A 401 11.16 4.10 4.80
CA PHE A 401 11.68 4.09 3.43
C PHE A 401 13.20 4.26 3.39
N GLU A 402 13.89 3.26 2.86
CA GLU A 402 15.28 3.38 2.43
C GLU A 402 15.34 3.94 1.01
N GLU A 403 16.01 5.07 0.80
CA GLU A 403 16.17 5.65 -0.54
C GLU A 403 17.38 5.04 -1.27
N ARG A 404 17.19 4.62 -2.53
CA ARG A 404 18.22 4.08 -3.43
C ARG A 404 18.10 4.69 -4.81
N SER A 405 19.20 4.73 -5.56
CA SER A 405 19.14 5.09 -6.99
C SER A 405 18.45 3.97 -7.79
N ILE A 406 17.74 4.32 -8.85
CA ILE A 406 17.14 3.34 -9.78
C ILE A 406 18.19 2.39 -10.39
N GLU A 407 19.46 2.80 -10.47
CA GLU A 407 20.58 1.96 -10.89
C GLU A 407 20.77 0.75 -9.96
N ASN A 408 20.45 0.85 -8.67
CA ASN A 408 20.52 -0.31 -7.77
C ASN A 408 19.48 -1.38 -8.14
N PHE A 409 18.38 -1.00 -8.80
CA PHE A 409 17.38 -1.93 -9.30
C PHE A 409 17.81 -2.54 -10.64
N THR A 410 18.41 -1.77 -11.55
CA THR A 410 18.94 -2.33 -12.81
C THR A 410 20.02 -3.38 -12.54
N LEU A 411 20.91 -3.12 -11.57
CA LEU A 411 21.99 -4.03 -11.16
C LEU A 411 21.49 -5.36 -10.56
N SER A 412 20.21 -5.46 -10.20
CA SER A 412 19.62 -6.74 -9.77
C SER A 412 19.38 -7.72 -10.93
N SER A 413 19.34 -7.22 -12.16
CA SER A 413 19.17 -8.03 -13.36
C SER A 413 20.51 -8.60 -13.83
N GLN A 414 20.53 -9.91 -14.01
CA GLN A 414 21.62 -10.65 -14.64
C GLN A 414 21.00 -11.52 -15.72
N ALA A 415 21.51 -11.45 -16.94
CA ALA A 415 20.93 -12.17 -18.09
C ALA A 415 20.77 -13.68 -17.85
N GLU A 416 21.63 -14.28 -17.02
CA GLU A 416 21.57 -15.68 -16.60
C GLU A 416 20.29 -16.03 -15.80
N ASN A 417 19.74 -15.07 -15.06
CA ASN A 417 18.56 -15.24 -14.20
C ASN A 417 17.25 -14.77 -14.86
N ASP A 418 17.33 -14.12 -16.03
CA ASP A 418 16.15 -13.53 -16.68
C ASP A 418 15.10 -14.59 -17.05
N THR A 419 15.53 -15.79 -17.44
CA THR A 419 14.60 -16.90 -17.74
C THR A 419 13.76 -17.26 -16.51
N GLN A 420 14.39 -17.28 -15.33
CA GLN A 420 13.69 -17.54 -14.09
C GLN A 420 12.74 -16.38 -13.75
N MET A 421 13.16 -15.12 -13.92
CA MET A 421 12.31 -13.96 -13.66
C MET A 421 11.11 -13.91 -14.60
N ILE A 422 11.31 -14.13 -15.91
CA ILE A 422 10.23 -14.11 -16.92
C ILE A 422 9.17 -15.15 -16.60
N SER A 423 9.55 -16.36 -16.15
CA SER A 423 8.60 -17.40 -15.73
C SER A 423 7.73 -17.04 -14.52
N ARG A 424 8.02 -15.93 -13.84
CA ARG A 424 7.27 -15.39 -12.69
C ARG A 424 6.52 -14.11 -13.00
N ILE A 425 6.60 -13.60 -14.23
CA ILE A 425 5.89 -12.38 -14.62
C ILE A 425 4.39 -12.65 -14.70
N ARG A 426 3.61 -11.82 -14.03
CA ARG A 426 2.15 -11.85 -14.16
C ARG A 426 1.71 -11.48 -15.58
N GLN A 427 1.27 -12.47 -16.34
CA GLN A 427 0.75 -12.27 -17.70
C GLN A 427 -0.75 -11.95 -17.71
N PHE A 428 -1.48 -12.41 -16.69
CA PHE A 428 -2.94 -12.28 -16.59
C PHE A 428 -3.32 -11.33 -15.45
N ASP A 429 -4.14 -10.33 -15.76
CA ASP A 429 -4.62 -9.36 -14.77
C ASP A 429 -5.88 -9.83 -14.03
N GLN A 430 -6.31 -9.05 -13.04
CA GLN A 430 -7.43 -9.40 -12.18
C GLN A 430 -8.75 -9.51 -12.97
N ASP A 431 -8.98 -8.63 -13.94
CA ASP A 431 -10.19 -8.67 -14.79
C ASP A 431 -10.27 -9.96 -15.61
N PHE A 432 -9.12 -10.39 -16.17
CA PHE A 432 -8.99 -11.66 -16.86
C PHE A 432 -9.27 -12.84 -15.91
N ALA A 433 -8.67 -12.81 -14.72
CA ALA A 433 -8.82 -13.87 -13.72
C ALA A 433 -10.29 -14.02 -13.31
N VAL A 434 -10.97 -12.92 -12.94
CA VAL A 434 -12.40 -12.96 -12.55
C VAL A 434 -13.26 -13.55 -13.67
N GLN A 435 -13.06 -13.15 -14.93
CA GLN A 435 -13.86 -13.68 -16.04
C GLN A 435 -13.62 -15.18 -16.28
N SER A 436 -12.35 -15.59 -16.24
CA SER A 436 -11.95 -16.97 -16.48
C SER A 436 -12.44 -17.91 -15.38
N LEU A 437 -12.38 -17.46 -14.12
CA LEU A 437 -12.85 -18.20 -12.96
C LEU A 437 -14.38 -18.21 -12.90
N ALA A 438 -15.05 -17.09 -13.16
CA ALA A 438 -16.51 -17.01 -13.17
C ALA A 438 -17.17 -17.99 -14.15
N ALA A 439 -16.56 -18.22 -15.32
CA ALA A 439 -17.06 -19.17 -16.30
C ALA A 439 -17.00 -20.64 -15.86
N LYS A 440 -16.36 -20.93 -14.72
CA LYS A 440 -16.27 -22.27 -14.12
C LYS A 440 -17.33 -22.51 -13.04
N ILE A 441 -18.09 -21.48 -12.68
CA ILE A 441 -19.22 -21.61 -11.76
C ILE A 441 -20.37 -22.26 -12.53
N GLY A 442 -20.78 -23.45 -12.08
CA GLY A 442 -21.82 -24.25 -12.73
C GLY A 442 -23.23 -24.06 -12.16
N THR A 443 -23.36 -23.40 -11.01
CA THR A 443 -24.64 -23.21 -10.32
C THR A 443 -25.14 -21.77 -10.47
N THR A 444 -26.45 -21.56 -10.25
CA THR A 444 -27.07 -20.24 -10.42
C THR A 444 -26.94 -19.35 -9.18
N PHE A 445 -26.82 -19.95 -7.99
CA PHE A 445 -26.80 -19.24 -6.70
C PHE A 445 -25.38 -18.92 -6.21
N GLU A 446 -24.35 -19.53 -6.80
CA GLU A 446 -22.96 -19.16 -6.54
C GLU A 446 -22.57 -17.94 -7.38
N GLY A 447 -21.84 -17.03 -6.76
CA GLY A 447 -21.10 -15.94 -7.38
C GLY A 447 -19.61 -16.03 -7.03
N LEU A 448 -18.86 -14.99 -7.39
CA LEU A 448 -17.44 -14.89 -7.09
C LEU A 448 -17.16 -13.65 -6.23
N ALA A 449 -16.40 -13.82 -5.15
CA ALA A 449 -15.79 -12.71 -4.43
C ALA A 449 -14.64 -12.12 -5.26
N ASP A 450 -13.89 -11.14 -4.71
CA ASP A 450 -12.77 -10.57 -5.47
C ASP A 450 -11.66 -11.62 -5.66
N SER A 451 -10.89 -11.43 -6.72
CA SER A 451 -9.77 -12.31 -7.04
C SER A 451 -8.50 -11.68 -6.52
N ASP A 452 -7.88 -12.28 -5.50
CA ASP A 452 -6.72 -11.72 -4.82
C ASP A 452 -5.45 -12.50 -5.12
N ILE A 453 -4.29 -11.85 -4.96
CA ILE A 453 -3.00 -12.51 -5.13
C ILE A 453 -2.58 -13.24 -3.86
N VAL A 454 -2.57 -14.56 -3.91
CA VAL A 454 -2.03 -15.38 -2.82
C VAL A 454 -0.65 -15.90 -3.20
N TYR A 455 0.33 -15.64 -2.34
CA TYR A 455 1.69 -16.14 -2.49
C TYR A 455 1.89 -17.37 -1.60
N ILE A 456 2.01 -18.55 -2.22
CA ILE A 456 2.21 -19.82 -1.50
C ILE A 456 3.18 -20.69 -2.27
N ASN A 457 4.01 -21.48 -1.57
CA ASN A 457 4.99 -22.40 -2.18
C ASN A 457 5.93 -21.72 -3.20
N GLY A 458 6.28 -20.46 -2.99
CA GLY A 458 7.20 -19.73 -3.85
C GLY A 458 6.62 -19.31 -5.20
N LYS A 459 5.29 -19.17 -5.32
CA LYS A 459 4.60 -18.72 -6.53
C LYS A 459 3.36 -17.90 -6.19
N GLU A 460 3.04 -16.91 -7.02
CA GLU A 460 1.78 -16.17 -6.96
C GLU A 460 0.62 -16.86 -7.72
N TYR A 461 -0.58 -16.76 -7.15
CA TYR A 461 -1.83 -17.27 -7.74
C TYR A 461 -2.94 -16.24 -7.62
N TRP A 462 -3.77 -16.12 -8.64
CA TRP A 462 -5.08 -15.47 -8.52
C TRP A 462 -6.03 -16.43 -7.82
N VAL A 463 -6.51 -16.06 -6.64
CA VAL A 463 -7.42 -16.87 -5.82
C VAL A 463 -8.71 -16.10 -5.63
N ALA A 464 -9.81 -16.68 -6.09
CA ALA A 464 -11.13 -16.10 -5.96
C ALA A 464 -12.03 -17.04 -5.15
N PRO A 465 -12.46 -16.63 -3.94
CA PRO A 465 -13.45 -17.38 -3.18
C PRO A 465 -14.77 -17.41 -3.94
N LYS A 466 -15.46 -18.54 -3.90
CA LYS A 466 -16.89 -18.53 -4.26
C LYS A 466 -17.65 -17.75 -3.19
N THR A 467 -18.79 -17.21 -3.57
CA THR A 467 -19.69 -16.52 -2.64
C THR A 467 -21.16 -16.74 -3.02
N ILE A 468 -22.09 -16.34 -2.15
CA ILE A 468 -23.53 -16.53 -2.38
C ILE A 468 -24.08 -15.33 -3.15
N ARG A 469 -24.79 -15.57 -4.25
CA ARG A 469 -25.44 -14.52 -5.04
C ARG A 469 -26.82 -14.16 -4.48
N LEU A 470 -26.85 -13.43 -3.36
CA LEU A 470 -28.12 -13.03 -2.72
C LEU A 470 -28.92 -12.02 -3.56
N SER A 471 -28.28 -11.37 -4.54
CA SER A 471 -28.93 -10.45 -5.47
C SER A 471 -30.07 -11.11 -6.27
N GLN A 472 -30.00 -12.42 -6.52
CA GLN A 472 -31.08 -13.17 -7.16
C GLN A 472 -32.27 -13.46 -6.23
N PHE A 473 -32.06 -13.41 -4.91
CA PHE A 473 -33.04 -13.73 -3.88
C PHE A 473 -33.60 -12.48 -3.20
N ALA A 474 -33.46 -11.30 -3.83
CA ALA A 474 -33.94 -10.05 -3.28
C ALA A 474 -35.45 -10.09 -3.01
N GLY A 475 -35.84 -9.92 -1.74
CA GLY A 475 -37.23 -9.98 -1.30
C GLY A 475 -37.70 -11.37 -0.84
N ASP A 476 -36.86 -12.40 -0.94
CA ASP A 476 -37.11 -13.69 -0.30
C ASP A 476 -36.36 -13.79 1.03
N SER A 477 -37.09 -13.56 2.12
CA SER A 477 -36.57 -13.54 3.48
C SER A 477 -36.07 -14.92 3.93
N VAL A 478 -36.62 -16.01 3.40
CA VAL A 478 -36.15 -17.37 3.71
C VAL A 478 -34.78 -17.60 3.09
N ALA A 479 -34.65 -17.36 1.79
CA ALA A 479 -33.39 -17.55 1.07
C ALA A 479 -32.25 -16.67 1.63
N THR A 480 -32.57 -15.49 2.17
CA THR A 480 -31.59 -14.51 2.67
C THR A 480 -31.27 -14.61 4.17
N HIS A 481 -32.18 -15.15 4.98
CA HIS A 481 -32.06 -15.14 6.45
C HIS A 481 -32.23 -16.53 7.11
N THR A 482 -32.19 -17.64 6.36
CA THR A 482 -32.22 -19.02 6.91
C THR A 482 -31.05 -19.84 6.38
N GLU A 483 -31.00 -21.13 6.75
CA GLU A 483 -29.98 -22.10 6.33
C GLU A 483 -30.13 -22.57 4.87
N LEU A 484 -31.09 -22.04 4.10
CA LEU A 484 -31.29 -22.48 2.72
C LEU A 484 -30.07 -22.18 1.83
N TYR A 485 -29.56 -20.94 1.84
CA TYR A 485 -28.37 -20.51 1.10
C TYR A 485 -27.35 -19.93 2.08
N ASP A 486 -26.82 -20.77 2.96
CA ASP A 486 -25.92 -20.38 4.04
C ASP A 486 -24.44 -20.66 3.78
N HIS A 487 -24.05 -21.28 2.67
CA HIS A 487 -22.64 -21.44 2.32
C HIS A 487 -22.45 -21.71 0.83
N VAL A 488 -21.18 -21.76 0.45
CA VAL A 488 -20.69 -22.23 -0.85
C VAL A 488 -19.53 -23.19 -0.63
N GLU A 489 -19.31 -24.08 -1.60
CA GLU A 489 -18.25 -25.08 -1.54
C GLU A 489 -17.06 -24.66 -2.41
N GLY A 490 -15.92 -24.45 -1.76
CA GLY A 490 -14.63 -24.23 -2.40
C GLY A 490 -14.35 -22.80 -2.86
N PHE A 491 -13.19 -22.66 -3.47
CA PHE A 491 -12.70 -21.45 -4.13
C PHE A 491 -12.11 -21.85 -5.49
N LEU A 492 -11.77 -20.88 -6.32
CA LEU A 492 -11.12 -21.15 -7.59
C LEU A 492 -9.77 -20.43 -7.64
N ALA A 493 -8.78 -21.05 -8.28
CA ALA A 493 -7.44 -20.51 -8.39
C ALA A 493 -6.89 -20.64 -9.81
N LEU A 494 -6.15 -19.61 -10.23
CA LEU A 494 -5.53 -19.52 -11.55
C LEU A 494 -4.06 -19.11 -11.39
N ASP A 495 -3.21 -19.76 -12.19
CA ASP A 495 -1.79 -19.48 -12.26
C ASP A 495 -1.55 -18.17 -13.01
N THR A 496 -0.85 -17.22 -12.38
CA THR A 496 -0.76 -15.85 -12.93
C THR A 496 0.14 -15.74 -14.16
N PHE A 497 1.00 -16.74 -14.40
CA PHE A 497 1.89 -16.79 -15.56
C PHE A 497 1.25 -17.55 -16.73
N THR A 498 0.61 -18.70 -16.48
CA THR A 498 0.04 -19.56 -17.55
C THR A 498 -1.43 -19.32 -17.85
N GLY A 499 -2.19 -18.75 -16.90
CA GLY A 499 -3.62 -18.54 -17.06
C GLY A 499 -4.46 -19.81 -16.89
N GLU A 500 -3.82 -20.92 -16.49
CA GLU A 500 -4.49 -22.21 -16.31
C GLU A 500 -5.08 -22.34 -14.90
N LEU A 501 -6.14 -23.15 -14.79
CA LEU A 501 -6.73 -23.52 -13.51
C LEU A 501 -5.80 -24.42 -12.72
N VAL A 502 -5.68 -24.15 -11.43
CA VAL A 502 -4.80 -24.88 -10.52
C VAL A 502 -5.57 -25.99 -9.80
N ASN A 503 -4.92 -27.14 -9.58
CA ASN A 503 -5.47 -28.20 -8.72
C ASN A 503 -5.33 -27.81 -7.24
N ILE A 504 -6.47 -27.49 -6.61
CA ILE A 504 -6.54 -26.90 -5.27
C ILE A 504 -5.91 -27.82 -4.21
N THR A 505 -6.32 -29.09 -4.17
CA THR A 505 -5.80 -30.07 -3.22
C THR A 505 -4.28 -30.19 -3.26
N SER A 506 -3.69 -30.23 -4.46
CA SER A 506 -2.23 -30.38 -4.61
C SER A 506 -1.43 -29.11 -4.28
N THR A 507 -2.01 -27.94 -4.51
CA THR A 507 -1.29 -26.66 -4.38
C THR A 507 -1.45 -26.03 -3.00
N PHE A 508 -2.66 -26.08 -2.44
CA PHE A 508 -3.00 -25.41 -1.18
C PHE A 508 -3.13 -26.37 0.01
N ASN A 509 -3.08 -27.70 -0.24
CA ASN A 509 -3.25 -28.75 0.76
C ASN A 509 -4.56 -28.61 1.56
N VAL A 510 -5.66 -28.31 0.85
CA VAL A 510 -7.03 -28.19 1.37
C VAL A 510 -8.01 -28.82 0.38
N SER A 511 -9.18 -29.26 0.84
CA SER A 511 -10.19 -29.86 -0.04
C SER A 511 -10.73 -28.86 -1.06
N ASP A 512 -10.94 -29.30 -2.31
CA ASP A 512 -11.55 -28.52 -3.38
C ASP A 512 -13.00 -28.10 -3.04
N ASP A 513 -13.71 -28.88 -2.21
CA ASP A 513 -15.09 -28.61 -1.77
C ASP A 513 -15.17 -27.98 -0.37
N TYR A 514 -14.10 -27.36 0.12
CA TYR A 514 -14.06 -26.79 1.47
C TYR A 514 -15.20 -25.76 1.70
N PRO A 515 -16.07 -25.93 2.71
CA PRO A 515 -17.24 -25.07 2.87
C PRO A 515 -16.88 -23.69 3.44
N ILE A 516 -17.49 -22.66 2.86
CA ILE A 516 -17.33 -21.24 3.22
C ILE A 516 -18.67 -20.72 3.74
N PHE A 517 -18.81 -20.65 5.07
CA PHE A 517 -19.96 -20.05 5.77
C PHE A 517 -19.74 -18.57 6.10
N PHE A 518 -18.49 -18.13 6.14
CA PHE A 518 -18.08 -16.75 6.41
C PHE A 518 -17.12 -16.30 5.31
N GLY A 519 -17.48 -15.22 4.62
CA GLY A 519 -16.69 -14.71 3.51
C GLY A 519 -17.05 -13.30 3.12
N GLU A 520 -16.88 -12.97 1.85
CA GLU A 520 -17.11 -11.65 1.30
C GLU A 520 -18.29 -11.59 0.34
N SER A 521 -18.81 -10.37 0.13
CA SER A 521 -19.78 -10.08 -0.91
C SER A 521 -19.22 -10.35 -2.31
N GLU A 522 -20.11 -10.52 -3.29
CA GLU A 522 -19.75 -10.56 -4.72
C GLU A 522 -18.83 -9.40 -5.10
N SER A 523 -17.83 -9.64 -5.96
CA SER A 523 -16.94 -8.55 -6.38
C SER A 523 -17.65 -7.58 -7.34
N PRO A 524 -17.37 -6.28 -7.26
CA PRO A 524 -17.88 -5.32 -8.25
C PRO A 524 -17.49 -5.67 -9.69
N ARG A 525 -16.29 -6.26 -9.89
CA ARG A 525 -15.80 -6.73 -11.19
C ARG A 525 -16.65 -7.87 -11.75
N TYR A 526 -16.99 -8.86 -10.91
CA TYR A 526 -17.88 -9.95 -11.28
C TYR A 526 -19.26 -9.44 -11.71
N ILE A 527 -19.84 -8.49 -10.96
CA ILE A 527 -21.16 -7.92 -11.28
C ILE A 527 -21.13 -7.15 -12.61
N GLN A 528 -20.08 -6.36 -12.87
CA GLN A 528 -19.93 -5.62 -14.13
C GLN A 528 -19.91 -6.57 -15.34
N GLN A 529 -19.32 -7.76 -15.20
CA GLN A 529 -19.27 -8.76 -16.27
C GLN A 529 -20.62 -9.47 -16.50
N GLN A 530 -21.50 -9.49 -15.50
CA GLN A 530 -22.82 -10.13 -15.59
C GLN A 530 -23.89 -9.24 -16.26
N GLU A 531 -23.56 -7.99 -16.65
CA GLU A 531 -24.49 -6.98 -17.19
C GLU A 531 -25.73 -6.71 -16.32
N THR A 532 -25.74 -7.16 -15.07
CA THR A 532 -26.85 -6.99 -14.13
C THR A 532 -26.60 -5.83 -13.17
N SER A 533 -27.54 -4.89 -13.10
CA SER A 533 -27.59 -3.83 -12.08
C SER A 533 -28.13 -4.36 -10.75
N GLY A 534 -27.39 -5.30 -10.14
CA GLY A 534 -27.72 -5.87 -8.82
C GLY A 534 -27.06 -5.13 -7.66
N SER A 535 -27.69 -5.17 -6.48
CA SER A 535 -27.01 -4.83 -5.22
C SER A 535 -25.96 -5.89 -4.92
N LEU A 536 -24.78 -5.48 -4.45
CA LEU A 536 -23.82 -6.38 -3.80
C LEU A 536 -24.54 -7.09 -2.65
N GLY A 537 -24.41 -8.42 -2.55
CA GLY A 537 -24.98 -9.14 -1.42
C GLY A 537 -24.47 -10.56 -1.31
N ALA A 538 -23.64 -10.80 -0.28
CA ALA A 538 -23.34 -12.12 0.24
C ALA A 538 -22.84 -12.00 1.69
N PHE A 539 -23.23 -12.93 2.57
CA PHE A 539 -22.82 -12.95 3.99
C PHE A 539 -23.16 -11.69 4.82
N ASP A 540 -23.77 -10.66 4.25
CA ASP A 540 -24.15 -9.43 4.97
C ASP A 540 -25.36 -9.64 5.89
N ASN A 541 -26.25 -10.56 5.51
CA ASN A 541 -27.46 -10.85 6.26
C ASN A 541 -27.18 -11.79 7.43
N SER A 542 -27.93 -11.58 8.52
CA SER A 542 -27.95 -12.49 9.65
C SER A 542 -28.89 -13.64 9.36
N ILE A 543 -28.52 -14.87 9.73
CA ILE A 543 -29.36 -16.04 9.49
C ILE A 543 -29.85 -16.64 10.81
N LEU A 544 -31.08 -17.14 10.80
CA LEU A 544 -31.65 -18.00 11.83
C LEU A 544 -31.21 -19.44 11.56
N LEU A 545 -30.69 -20.11 12.59
CA LEU A 545 -30.30 -21.52 12.56
C LEU A 545 -31.44 -22.41 13.07
N ASP A 546 -31.28 -23.72 12.85
CA ASP A 546 -32.21 -24.78 13.28
C ASP A 546 -33.61 -24.65 12.63
N THR A 547 -33.63 -24.24 11.36
CA THR A 547 -34.83 -24.10 10.53
C THR A 547 -35.11 -25.35 9.71
N ASP A 548 -36.36 -25.52 9.26
CA ASP A 548 -36.73 -26.61 8.33
C ASP A 548 -36.08 -26.53 6.94
N TRP A 549 -35.31 -25.47 6.66
CA TRP A 549 -34.61 -25.26 5.39
C TRP A 549 -33.16 -25.76 5.38
N LYS A 550 -32.68 -26.27 6.51
CA LYS A 550 -31.35 -26.85 6.65
C LYS A 550 -31.14 -28.00 5.66
N GLY A 551 -30.02 -27.96 4.92
CA GLY A 551 -29.72 -28.97 3.89
C GLY A 551 -30.67 -28.91 2.69
N GLY A 552 -31.33 -27.77 2.45
CA GLY A 552 -32.35 -27.63 1.41
C GLY A 552 -31.83 -27.57 -0.03
N ILE A 553 -30.52 -27.46 -0.25
CA ILE A 553 -29.90 -27.43 -1.59
C ILE A 553 -29.46 -28.84 -2.00
N GLU A 554 -29.99 -29.32 -3.12
CA GLU A 554 -29.62 -30.61 -3.70
C GLU A 554 -28.14 -30.61 -4.14
N ASN A 555 -27.39 -31.64 -3.75
CA ASN A 555 -25.94 -31.83 -3.98
C ASN A 555 -24.99 -30.94 -3.15
N ASN A 556 -25.49 -30.18 -2.18
CA ASN A 556 -24.64 -29.51 -1.21
C ASN A 556 -24.31 -30.48 -0.05
N LYS A 557 -23.03 -30.68 0.27
CA LYS A 557 -22.59 -31.75 1.20
C LYS A 557 -22.53 -31.32 2.65
N TYR A 558 -22.43 -30.02 2.89
CA TYR A 558 -22.12 -29.49 4.22
C TYR A 558 -23.35 -28.84 4.85
N GLU A 559 -23.36 -28.83 6.18
CA GLU A 559 -24.28 -28.07 7.01
C GLU A 559 -23.47 -27.30 8.05
N TYR A 560 -24.03 -26.24 8.60
CA TYR A 560 -23.36 -25.53 9.68
C TYR A 560 -23.31 -26.39 10.95
N GLU A 561 -22.12 -26.87 11.31
CA GLU A 561 -21.87 -27.67 12.53
C GLU A 561 -21.23 -26.85 13.67
N GLY A 562 -20.92 -25.57 13.42
CA GLY A 562 -20.31 -24.69 14.40
C GLY A 562 -21.26 -24.28 15.52
N ALA A 563 -20.70 -23.73 16.61
CA ALA A 563 -21.51 -23.07 17.62
C ALA A 563 -22.18 -21.80 17.06
N PRO A 564 -23.43 -21.49 17.43
CA PRO A 564 -24.09 -20.25 17.02
C PRO A 564 -23.28 -19.03 17.47
N ASP A 565 -23.40 -17.92 16.74
CA ASP A 565 -22.78 -16.66 17.13
C ASP A 565 -23.46 -16.07 18.37
N GLY A 566 -24.76 -16.33 18.54
CA GLY A 566 -25.49 -16.01 19.75
C GLY A 566 -26.92 -16.52 19.71
N ALA A 567 -27.58 -16.46 20.86
CA ALA A 567 -28.96 -16.84 21.00
C ALA A 567 -29.80 -15.74 21.68
N LEU A 568 -31.03 -15.56 21.22
CA LEU A 568 -32.00 -14.63 21.80
C LEU A 568 -33.25 -15.37 22.27
N ASN A 569 -33.89 -14.81 23.30
CA ASN A 569 -35.12 -15.34 23.91
C ASN A 569 -36.21 -14.26 24.02
N GLY A 570 -37.47 -14.68 24.10
CA GLY A 570 -38.60 -13.79 24.41
C GLY A 570 -38.77 -12.65 23.40
N LEU A 571 -38.94 -11.42 23.91
CA LEU A 571 -39.18 -10.24 23.05
C LEU A 571 -37.96 -9.84 22.22
N GLU A 572 -36.73 -10.11 22.68
CA GLU A 572 -35.53 -9.84 21.90
C GLU A 572 -35.51 -10.71 20.64
N ALA A 573 -35.76 -12.02 20.81
CA ALA A 573 -35.90 -12.95 19.70
C ALA A 573 -37.06 -12.56 18.76
N PHE A 574 -38.21 -12.21 19.34
CA PHE A 574 -39.40 -11.80 18.58
C PHE A 574 -39.09 -10.65 17.62
N TRP A 575 -38.54 -9.54 18.13
CA TRP A 575 -38.30 -8.36 17.31
C TRP A 575 -37.10 -8.51 16.37
N TYR A 576 -36.09 -9.27 16.78
CA TYR A 576 -34.95 -9.56 15.92
C TYR A 576 -35.37 -10.44 14.73
N THR A 577 -36.05 -11.57 14.96
CA THR A 577 -36.56 -12.42 13.87
C THR A 577 -37.57 -11.68 12.98
N ALA A 578 -38.45 -10.86 13.57
CA ALA A 578 -39.39 -10.05 12.79
C ALA A 578 -38.66 -8.99 11.92
N GLY A 579 -37.53 -8.48 12.39
CA GLY A 579 -36.66 -7.59 11.62
C GLY A 579 -35.99 -8.27 10.41
N LEU A 580 -35.84 -9.59 10.44
CA LEU A 580 -35.40 -10.42 9.31
C LEU A 580 -36.56 -10.83 8.37
N ASP A 581 -37.77 -10.30 8.61
CA ASP A 581 -39.00 -10.63 7.88
C ASP A 581 -39.37 -12.14 7.90
N LEU A 582 -38.92 -12.85 8.95
CA LEU A 582 -39.19 -14.27 9.19
C LEU A 582 -40.42 -14.48 10.08
N TRP A 583 -41.56 -13.90 9.72
CA TRP A 583 -42.79 -13.88 10.55
C TRP A 583 -43.33 -15.25 10.94
N GLY A 584 -43.11 -16.29 10.11
CA GLY A 584 -43.51 -17.66 10.43
C GLY A 584 -42.81 -18.17 11.69
N TYR A 585 -41.50 -17.94 11.78
CA TYR A 585 -40.68 -18.37 12.91
C TYR A 585 -40.92 -17.53 14.16
N VAL A 586 -41.34 -16.26 14.04
CA VAL A 586 -41.53 -15.34 15.19
C VAL A 586 -42.44 -15.94 16.29
N PHE A 587 -43.43 -16.74 15.92
CA PHE A 587 -44.41 -17.32 16.85
C PHE A 587 -44.00 -18.68 17.44
N GLU A 588 -42.92 -19.28 16.94
CA GLU A 588 -42.30 -20.46 17.52
C GLU A 588 -41.55 -20.02 18.79
N GLY A 589 -42.23 -20.16 19.93
CA GLY A 589 -41.65 -19.80 21.21
C GLY A 589 -40.39 -20.63 21.51
N GLY A 590 -39.41 -20.03 22.18
CA GLY A 590 -38.18 -20.73 22.54
C GLY A 590 -36.95 -19.83 22.44
N THR A 591 -35.79 -20.46 22.56
CA THR A 591 -34.48 -19.86 22.27
C THR A 591 -34.22 -19.97 20.78
N LYS A 592 -33.76 -18.88 20.17
CA LYS A 592 -33.41 -18.84 18.74
C LYS A 592 -31.95 -18.58 18.55
N ASN A 593 -31.31 -19.40 17.72
CA ASN A 593 -29.88 -19.37 17.43
C ASN A 593 -29.63 -18.61 16.13
N TYR A 594 -28.60 -17.77 16.10
CA TYR A 594 -28.29 -16.94 14.94
C TYR A 594 -26.81 -17.01 14.56
N LEU A 595 -26.54 -16.83 13.26
CA LEU A 595 -25.26 -16.36 12.77
C LEU A 595 -25.40 -14.91 12.31
N ILE A 596 -24.48 -14.05 12.75
CA ILE A 596 -24.54 -12.60 12.53
C ILE A 596 -23.20 -12.09 12.02
N ASN A 597 -23.18 -10.96 11.32
CA ASN A 597 -21.95 -10.38 10.75
C ASN A 597 -21.15 -11.44 9.97
N ARG A 598 -21.78 -12.20 9.06
CA ARG A 598 -21.06 -13.30 8.39
C ARG A 598 -20.01 -12.77 7.41
N ASN A 599 -20.21 -11.56 6.89
CA ASN A 599 -19.24 -10.81 6.12
C ASN A 599 -18.00 -10.50 6.99
N VAL A 600 -16.83 -11.01 6.58
CA VAL A 600 -15.58 -10.95 7.36
C VAL A 600 -15.13 -9.51 7.66
N LYS A 601 -15.36 -8.58 6.74
CA LYS A 601 -15.04 -7.15 6.95
C LYS A 601 -15.89 -6.55 8.07
N ASN A 602 -17.20 -6.77 8.02
CA ASN A 602 -18.12 -6.26 9.04
C ASN A 602 -17.88 -6.94 10.39
N ARG A 603 -17.59 -8.25 10.38
CA ARG A 603 -17.26 -9.04 11.58
C ARG A 603 -16.10 -8.46 12.36
N VAL A 604 -14.98 -8.18 11.70
CA VAL A 604 -13.79 -7.61 12.34
C VAL A 604 -14.03 -6.15 12.69
N ARG A 605 -14.56 -5.33 11.76
CA ARG A 605 -14.79 -3.89 11.97
C ARG A 605 -15.64 -3.58 13.20
N ASN A 606 -16.67 -4.37 13.47
CA ASN A 606 -17.61 -4.15 14.57
C ASN A 606 -16.99 -4.33 15.97
N ILE A 607 -15.89 -5.09 16.12
CA ILE A 607 -15.19 -5.26 17.40
C ILE A 607 -13.97 -4.33 17.54
N LEU A 608 -13.68 -3.51 16.53
CA LEU A 608 -12.56 -2.58 16.62
C LEU A 608 -12.91 -1.34 17.47
N LEU A 609 -11.97 -0.97 18.34
CA LEU A 609 -11.98 0.30 19.07
C LEU A 609 -11.87 1.50 18.13
N PRO A 610 -12.30 2.70 18.57
CA PRO A 610 -12.24 3.92 17.75
C PRO A 610 -10.85 4.17 17.15
N GLN A 611 -10.79 4.76 15.96
CA GLN A 611 -9.54 5.11 15.25
C GLN A 611 -8.66 3.93 14.82
N LEU A 612 -9.18 2.69 14.89
CA LEU A 612 -8.67 1.58 14.12
C LEU A 612 -9.40 1.51 12.78
N SER A 613 -8.70 1.00 11.78
CA SER A 613 -9.21 0.78 10.43
C SER A 613 -8.81 -0.61 9.98
N ILE A 614 -9.63 -1.18 9.11
CA ILE A 614 -9.28 -2.40 8.40
C ILE A 614 -8.88 -2.07 6.98
N ASP A 615 -8.08 -2.94 6.39
CA ASP A 615 -7.88 -2.94 4.95
C ASP A 615 -9.19 -3.30 4.22
N ASN A 616 -9.38 -2.73 3.03
CA ASN A 616 -10.61 -2.93 2.26
C ASN A 616 -10.61 -4.25 1.46
N ASP A 617 -9.43 -4.85 1.28
CA ASP A 617 -9.17 -6.05 0.48
C ASP A 617 -8.64 -7.21 1.36
N PRO A 618 -9.52 -7.84 2.17
CA PRO A 618 -9.13 -9.04 2.90
C PRO A 618 -8.99 -10.21 1.92
N TYR A 619 -8.16 -11.19 2.25
CA TYR A 619 -7.83 -12.26 1.34
C TYR A 619 -7.72 -13.62 2.03
N LEU A 620 -7.80 -14.69 1.24
CA LEU A 620 -7.63 -16.05 1.76
C LEU A 620 -6.17 -16.35 2.12
N VAL A 621 -5.98 -17.00 3.26
CA VAL A 621 -4.72 -17.61 3.70
C VAL A 621 -4.96 -19.05 4.10
N PHE A 622 -3.95 -19.89 3.83
CA PHE A 622 -4.07 -21.34 3.89
C PHE A 622 -3.11 -21.94 4.91
N ASP A 623 -3.68 -22.61 5.91
CA ASP A 623 -2.94 -23.46 6.83
C ASP A 623 -2.97 -24.90 6.32
N GLY A 624 -2.04 -25.21 5.43
CA GLY A 624 -1.94 -26.54 4.83
C GLY A 624 -1.68 -27.65 5.86
N ASN A 625 -1.07 -27.36 7.01
CA ASN A 625 -0.77 -28.40 8.01
C ASN A 625 -2.02 -28.88 8.74
N ASN A 626 -2.97 -27.98 8.96
CA ASN A 626 -4.23 -28.26 9.64
C ASN A 626 -5.42 -28.37 8.67
N GLU A 627 -5.16 -28.29 7.36
CA GLU A 627 -6.16 -28.29 6.28
C GLU A 627 -7.24 -27.21 6.50
N LYS A 628 -6.84 -25.98 6.88
CA LYS A 628 -7.75 -24.88 7.18
C LYS A 628 -7.57 -23.67 6.27
N ILE A 629 -8.68 -22.98 6.03
CA ILE A 629 -8.76 -21.74 5.26
C ILE A 629 -9.24 -20.62 6.19
N TYR A 630 -8.60 -19.46 6.11
CA TYR A 630 -8.99 -18.26 6.83
C TYR A 630 -9.04 -17.06 5.89
N TYR A 631 -9.87 -16.08 6.21
CA TYR A 631 -9.69 -14.73 5.71
C TYR A 631 -8.72 -13.96 6.60
N ALA A 632 -7.70 -13.35 6.01
CA ALA A 632 -6.81 -12.41 6.66
C ALA A 632 -7.35 -10.98 6.53
N VAL A 633 -7.80 -10.39 7.64
CA VAL A 633 -8.25 -9.00 7.70
C VAL A 633 -7.19 -8.15 8.39
N SER A 634 -6.51 -7.32 7.63
CA SER A 634 -5.46 -6.42 8.16
C SER A 634 -6.04 -5.28 8.99
N ILE A 635 -5.42 -4.97 10.12
CA ILE A 635 -5.82 -3.94 11.08
C ILE A 635 -4.68 -2.93 11.27
N PHE A 636 -5.00 -1.65 11.11
CA PHE A 636 -4.04 -0.56 11.28
C PHE A 636 -4.66 0.65 12.00
N THR A 637 -3.82 1.55 12.50
CA THR A 637 -4.27 2.79 13.15
C THR A 637 -4.55 3.88 12.14
N SER A 638 -5.57 4.71 12.40
CA SER A 638 -5.83 5.97 11.70
C SER A 638 -6.19 7.06 12.72
N ILE A 639 -5.20 7.43 13.53
CA ILE A 639 -5.38 8.40 14.63
C ILE A 639 -5.12 9.82 14.12
N ASN A 640 -6.18 10.60 14.00
CA ASN A 640 -6.07 11.99 13.59
C ASN A 640 -5.63 12.90 14.75
N ILE A 641 -4.42 13.47 14.66
CA ILE A 641 -3.85 14.38 15.67
C ILE A 641 -4.43 15.80 15.57
N GLY A 642 -4.51 16.36 14.36
CA GLY A 642 -4.72 17.79 14.12
C GLY A 642 -3.38 18.56 14.12
N THR A 643 -3.40 19.88 13.85
CA THR A 643 -2.24 20.80 13.78
C THR A 643 -1.37 20.74 12.50
N TYR A 644 -0.05 20.66 12.65
CA TYR A 644 0.97 20.52 11.62
C TYR A 644 1.01 19.12 10.95
N ALA A 645 0.46 18.07 11.58
CA ALA A 645 0.38 16.76 10.95
C ALA A 645 -0.65 16.77 9.81
N ARG A 646 -0.22 16.37 8.61
CA ARG A 646 -1.05 16.30 7.40
C ARG A 646 -1.51 14.88 7.06
N ALA A 647 -1.05 13.91 7.84
CA ALA A 647 -1.51 12.53 7.85
C ALA A 647 -1.91 12.10 9.27
N PRO A 648 -2.79 11.10 9.42
CA PRO A 648 -3.04 10.45 10.72
C PRO A 648 -1.82 9.63 11.16
N ILE A 649 -1.83 9.14 12.41
CA ILE A 649 -0.89 8.08 12.81
C ILE A 649 -1.27 6.79 12.11
N LEU A 650 -0.39 6.32 11.23
CA LEU A 650 -0.54 5.14 10.40
C LEU A 650 0.45 4.06 10.87
N ARG A 651 -0.04 3.02 11.54
CA ARG A 651 0.74 1.89 12.02
C ARG A 651 0.01 0.59 11.73
N PHE A 652 0.70 -0.35 11.09
CA PHE A 652 0.17 -1.69 10.89
C PHE A 652 0.29 -2.49 12.19
N LEU A 653 -0.84 -2.77 12.84
CA LEU A 653 -0.84 -3.48 14.13
C LEU A 653 -0.71 -4.99 13.95
N GLY A 654 -1.39 -5.53 12.94
CA GLY A 654 -1.44 -6.96 12.66
C GLY A 654 -2.71 -7.34 11.89
N ILE A 655 -3.03 -8.63 11.88
CA ILE A 655 -4.20 -9.17 11.18
C ILE A 655 -5.16 -9.86 12.14
N SER A 656 -6.43 -9.96 11.76
CA SER A 656 -7.39 -10.89 12.33
C SER A 656 -7.68 -11.99 11.30
N LEU A 657 -7.37 -13.24 11.68
CA LEU A 657 -7.77 -14.41 10.90
C LEU A 657 -9.21 -14.78 11.25
N VAL A 658 -10.09 -14.81 10.25
CA VAL A 658 -11.47 -15.29 10.38
C VAL A 658 -11.57 -16.67 9.76
N ASP A 659 -11.90 -17.67 10.57
CA ASP A 659 -12.12 -19.05 10.09
C ASP A 659 -13.37 -19.10 9.20
N VAL A 660 -13.22 -19.55 7.95
CA VAL A 660 -14.33 -19.52 6.98
C VAL A 660 -15.44 -20.52 7.29
N LYS A 661 -15.18 -21.54 8.13
CA LYS A 661 -16.15 -22.56 8.55
C LYS A 661 -16.96 -22.14 9.76
N ASN A 662 -16.29 -21.75 10.83
CA ASN A 662 -16.95 -21.47 12.13
C ASN A 662 -16.99 -19.98 12.49
N GLY A 663 -16.20 -19.15 11.81
CA GLY A 663 -16.21 -17.71 11.97
C GLY A 663 -15.45 -17.20 13.20
N ASN A 664 -14.64 -18.05 13.83
CA ASN A 664 -13.75 -17.67 14.93
C ASN A 664 -12.70 -16.67 14.44
N MET A 665 -12.34 -15.74 15.33
CA MET A 665 -11.38 -14.69 15.10
C MET A 665 -10.15 -14.87 15.98
N GLU A 666 -8.98 -14.89 15.34
CA GLU A 666 -7.70 -14.91 16.02
C GLU A 666 -6.85 -13.73 15.57
N PHE A 667 -6.26 -13.01 16.53
CA PHE A 667 -5.46 -11.82 16.23
C PHE A 667 -3.99 -12.18 16.21
N TYR A 668 -3.27 -11.75 15.17
CA TYR A 668 -1.84 -11.97 15.00
C TYR A 668 -1.12 -10.65 14.80
N LYS A 669 -0.09 -10.43 15.62
CA LYS A 669 0.69 -9.19 15.62
C LYS A 669 1.55 -9.08 14.35
N ASN A 670 1.68 -7.87 13.82
CA ASN A 670 2.67 -7.53 12.81
C ASN A 670 4.10 -7.86 13.29
N PRO A 671 4.86 -8.73 12.59
CA PRO A 671 6.19 -9.15 13.03
C PRO A 671 7.25 -8.02 13.02
N SER A 672 7.05 -6.94 12.26
CA SER A 672 7.98 -5.80 12.18
C SER A 672 7.56 -4.57 12.98
N LEU A 673 6.47 -4.66 13.75
CA LEU A 673 5.99 -3.53 14.56
C LEU A 673 6.93 -3.22 15.73
N VAL A 674 7.37 -1.96 15.80
CA VAL A 674 8.18 -1.41 16.90
C VAL A 674 7.25 -0.88 18.00
N GLU A 675 7.33 -1.47 19.20
CA GLU A 675 6.43 -1.19 20.34
C GLU A 675 7.17 -0.54 21.52
N ASP A 676 7.91 0.51 21.25
CA ASP A 676 8.68 1.23 22.27
C ASP A 676 8.68 2.74 22.06
N ALA A 677 9.41 3.46 22.91
CA ALA A 677 9.49 4.91 22.90
C ALA A 677 10.31 5.49 21.72
N SER A 678 10.90 4.67 20.86
CA SER A 678 11.54 5.13 19.62
C SER A 678 10.50 5.69 18.64
N ASP A 679 9.27 5.16 18.65
CA ASP A 679 8.13 5.80 17.99
C ASP A 679 7.52 6.87 18.93
N PRO A 680 7.63 8.17 18.60
CA PRO A 680 7.09 9.25 19.43
C PRO A 680 5.56 9.19 19.62
N THR A 681 4.88 8.38 18.82
CA THR A 681 3.43 8.22 18.83
C THR A 681 2.96 6.98 19.60
N TYR A 682 3.87 6.12 20.06
CA TYR A 682 3.54 4.85 20.72
C TYR A 682 2.57 5.00 21.90
N SER A 683 2.70 6.08 22.68
CA SER A 683 1.82 6.35 23.82
C SER A 683 0.34 6.48 23.45
N LEU A 684 0.03 6.80 22.19
CA LEU A 684 -1.33 6.98 21.69
C LEU A 684 -1.97 5.69 21.16
N TRP A 685 -1.18 4.70 20.74
CA TRP A 685 -1.69 3.47 20.15
C TRP A 685 -1.37 2.18 20.94
N LYS A 686 -0.47 2.24 21.93
CA LYS A 686 -0.12 1.09 22.81
C LYS A 686 -1.32 0.39 23.44
N TYR A 687 -2.41 1.12 23.70
CA TYR A 687 -3.60 0.53 24.32
C TYR A 687 -4.27 -0.51 23.41
N TYR A 688 -4.22 -0.32 22.09
CA TYR A 688 -4.74 -1.30 21.13
C TYR A 688 -3.94 -2.61 21.18
N MET A 689 -2.63 -2.55 21.44
CA MET A 689 -1.83 -3.77 21.59
C MET A 689 -2.09 -4.51 22.90
N ASN A 690 -2.56 -3.83 23.94
CA ASN A 690 -2.82 -4.44 25.24
C ASN A 690 -4.20 -5.09 25.37
N ILE A 691 -5.16 -4.72 24.50
CA ILE A 691 -6.56 -5.06 24.68
C ILE A 691 -7.02 -6.25 23.83
N TYR A 692 -6.43 -6.46 22.66
CA TYR A 692 -6.66 -7.68 21.87
C TYR A 692 -5.59 -8.72 22.20
N ASP A 693 -5.95 -10.00 22.10
CA ASP A 693 -5.05 -11.12 22.32
C ASP A 693 -4.17 -11.36 21.09
N TRP A 694 -3.16 -10.50 20.91
CA TRP A 694 -2.25 -10.54 19.77
C TRP A 694 -1.25 -11.70 19.89
N LYS A 695 -1.45 -12.75 19.10
CA LYS A 695 -0.53 -13.88 18.96
C LYS A 695 0.68 -13.49 18.11
N THR A 696 1.82 -14.11 18.37
CA THR A 696 3.04 -13.90 17.56
C THR A 696 3.12 -14.90 16.41
N MET A 697 3.71 -14.50 15.29
CA MET A 697 3.89 -15.34 14.09
C MET A 697 5.22 -16.12 14.07
N ASN A 698 6.00 -16.06 15.16
CA ASN A 698 7.35 -16.64 15.21
C ASN A 698 7.38 -18.11 15.67
N SER A 699 6.22 -18.69 15.98
CA SER A 699 6.12 -20.09 16.38
C SER A 699 6.09 -21.03 15.15
N PRO A 700 6.58 -22.28 15.26
CA PRO A 700 6.51 -23.25 14.16
C PRO A 700 5.07 -23.46 13.65
N GLU A 701 4.09 -23.44 14.55
CA GLU A 701 2.65 -23.61 14.23
C GLU A 701 2.07 -22.45 13.39
N THR A 702 2.73 -21.29 13.40
CA THR A 702 2.25 -20.05 12.75
C THR A 702 3.18 -19.57 11.64
N ALA A 703 4.27 -20.30 11.38
CA ALA A 703 5.27 -19.91 10.40
C ALA A 703 4.71 -19.87 8.96
N TRP A 704 3.71 -20.70 8.67
CA TRP A 704 3.01 -20.75 7.38
C TRP A 704 2.38 -19.40 7.00
N LEU A 705 1.93 -18.64 7.99
CA LEU A 705 1.24 -17.36 7.81
C LEU A 705 2.19 -16.24 7.39
N LYS A 706 3.41 -16.22 7.93
CA LYS A 706 4.41 -15.16 7.66
C LYS A 706 4.72 -15.04 6.17
N ASN A 707 4.78 -16.15 5.45
CA ASN A 707 5.07 -16.18 4.02
C ASN A 707 3.91 -15.71 3.14
N GLN A 708 2.67 -15.85 3.62
CA GLN A 708 1.45 -15.44 2.91
C GLN A 708 1.04 -13.99 3.25
N LEU A 709 1.68 -13.36 4.25
CA LEU A 709 1.31 -12.06 4.77
C LEU A 709 1.61 -10.94 3.76
N ARG A 710 0.57 -10.16 3.45
CA ARG A 710 0.66 -8.90 2.70
C ARG A 710 0.69 -7.70 3.64
N TYR A 711 1.52 -6.72 3.33
CA TYR A 711 1.44 -5.40 3.93
C TYR A 711 0.15 -4.73 3.42
N PRO A 712 -0.68 -4.12 4.29
CA PRO A 712 -2.02 -3.71 3.90
C PRO A 712 -2.00 -2.62 2.83
N GLU A 713 -2.75 -2.83 1.75
CA GLU A 713 -2.80 -1.95 0.59
C GLU A 713 -3.26 -0.55 0.99
N THR A 714 -4.45 -0.45 1.59
CA THR A 714 -5.07 0.82 1.99
C THR A 714 -4.15 1.62 2.92
N LEU A 715 -3.45 0.94 3.82
CA LEU A 715 -2.48 1.58 4.70
C LEU A 715 -1.29 2.14 3.90
N PHE A 716 -0.68 1.33 3.05
CA PHE A 716 0.51 1.72 2.31
C PHE A 716 0.20 2.87 1.34
N GLU A 717 -0.96 2.85 0.68
CA GLU A 717 -1.41 3.95 -0.17
C GLU A 717 -1.52 5.28 0.59
N LEU A 718 -2.04 5.26 1.82
CA LEU A 718 -2.10 6.45 2.67
C LEU A 718 -0.70 6.95 3.07
N GLN A 719 0.24 6.03 3.32
CA GLN A 719 1.63 6.36 3.61
C GLN A 719 2.33 6.94 2.37
N LEU A 720 2.13 6.34 1.20
CA LEU A 720 2.66 6.80 -0.08
C LEU A 720 2.11 8.18 -0.45
N ALA A 721 0.80 8.39 -0.33
CA ALA A 721 0.17 9.69 -0.59
C ALA A 721 0.78 10.82 0.27
N ALA A 722 1.16 10.53 1.52
CA ALA A 722 1.92 11.45 2.34
C ALA A 722 3.37 11.58 1.83
N ASN A 723 4.04 10.47 1.53
CA ASN A 723 5.43 10.47 1.08
C ASN A 723 5.63 11.23 -0.23
N TYR A 724 4.68 11.23 -1.17
CA TYR A 724 4.75 11.93 -2.46
C TYR A 724 5.09 13.42 -2.37
N ILE A 725 4.79 14.04 -1.23
CA ILE A 725 5.08 15.45 -0.97
C ILE A 725 6.11 15.60 0.17
N TYR A 726 5.91 14.86 1.26
CA TYR A 726 6.64 15.10 2.51
C TYR A 726 7.99 14.40 2.63
N HIS A 727 8.45 13.68 1.59
CA HIS A 727 9.84 13.24 1.48
C HIS A 727 10.80 14.40 1.13
N VAL A 728 10.29 15.51 0.58
CA VAL A 728 11.11 16.67 0.19
C VAL A 728 11.41 17.54 1.40
N GLU A 729 12.66 17.52 1.86
CA GLU A 729 13.10 18.26 3.06
C GLU A 729 13.93 19.51 2.76
N ASP A 730 14.28 19.78 1.50
CA ASP A 730 15.01 20.98 1.10
C ASP A 730 14.07 22.14 0.70
N LEU A 731 14.39 23.35 1.15
CA LEU A 731 13.59 24.55 0.91
C LEU A 731 13.45 24.86 -0.58
N LYS A 732 14.55 24.77 -1.34
CA LYS A 732 14.54 25.18 -2.76
C LYS A 732 13.77 24.17 -3.58
N THR A 733 14.02 22.87 -3.37
CA THR A 733 13.28 21.79 -4.03
C THR A 733 11.80 21.88 -3.71
N TRP A 734 11.42 22.03 -2.44
CA TRP A 734 10.01 22.21 -2.07
C TRP A 734 9.36 23.43 -2.73
N LYS A 735 10.09 24.56 -2.81
CA LYS A 735 9.55 25.79 -3.39
C LYS A 735 9.36 25.69 -4.90
N ARG A 736 10.23 24.95 -5.60
CA ARG A 736 10.07 24.63 -7.02
C ARG A 736 8.97 23.60 -7.25
N GLY A 737 8.82 22.65 -6.35
CA GLY A 737 7.86 21.55 -6.44
C GLY A 737 8.20 20.54 -7.53
N ASP A 738 9.46 20.48 -7.94
CA ASP A 738 9.95 19.65 -9.05
C ASP A 738 10.23 18.20 -8.66
N ASP A 739 10.33 17.91 -7.36
CA ASP A 739 10.48 16.55 -6.79
C ASP A 739 9.21 16.11 -6.06
N PHE A 740 8.05 16.68 -6.41
CA PHE A 740 6.77 16.15 -5.93
C PHE A 740 6.29 15.05 -6.86
N HIS A 741 5.71 14.02 -6.28
CA HIS A 741 5.25 12.85 -7.01
C HIS A 741 3.73 12.83 -7.17
N GLU A 742 3.27 12.12 -8.19
CA GLU A 742 1.88 11.71 -8.33
C GLU A 742 1.80 10.27 -8.85
N ARG A 743 0.69 9.60 -8.53
CA ARG A 743 0.44 8.26 -9.06
C ARG A 743 0.02 8.37 -10.53
N PRO A 744 0.51 7.49 -11.42
CA PRO A 744 0.08 7.43 -12.82
C PRO A 744 -1.43 7.24 -12.96
N GLU A 745 -1.98 7.66 -14.10
CA GLU A 745 -3.43 7.69 -14.40
C GLU A 745 -4.14 6.31 -14.24
N ASN A 746 -3.41 5.22 -14.49
CA ASN A 746 -3.84 3.83 -14.28
C ASN A 746 -2.85 3.07 -13.37
N GLY A 747 -2.15 3.79 -12.50
CA GLY A 747 -1.24 3.20 -11.52
C GLY A 747 -2.01 2.64 -10.33
N ASP A 748 -1.48 1.60 -9.73
CA ASP A 748 -2.02 0.95 -8.54
C ASP A 748 -0.89 0.33 -7.71
N LEU A 749 -1.17 -0.10 -6.47
CA LEU A 749 -0.24 -0.92 -5.71
C LEU A 749 -0.30 -2.36 -6.21
N PHE A 750 0.71 -2.79 -6.95
CA PHE A 750 0.80 -4.15 -7.45
C PHE A 750 1.63 -5.02 -6.51
N TYR A 751 1.02 -6.03 -5.91
CA TYR A 751 1.78 -7.14 -5.34
C TYR A 751 2.32 -8.00 -6.48
N ILE A 752 3.63 -8.20 -6.60
CA ILE A 752 4.26 -9.01 -7.66
C ILE A 752 5.51 -9.76 -7.13
N GLU A 753 5.95 -10.78 -7.86
CA GLU A 753 7.28 -11.36 -7.70
C GLU A 753 8.32 -10.55 -8.49
N THR A 754 9.40 -10.09 -7.85
CA THR A 754 10.49 -9.38 -8.56
C THR A 754 11.84 -9.61 -7.90
N ASN A 755 12.93 -9.38 -8.63
CA ASN A 755 14.28 -9.49 -8.10
C ASN A 755 14.77 -8.12 -7.60
N LEU A 756 15.12 -8.01 -6.32
CA LEU A 756 15.68 -6.78 -5.74
C LEU A 756 17.21 -6.82 -5.59
N GLY A 757 17.86 -7.85 -6.14
CA GLY A 757 19.31 -8.08 -6.08
C GLY A 757 19.72 -9.16 -5.07
N TYR A 758 18.75 -9.77 -4.38
CA TYR A 758 18.96 -10.83 -3.39
C TYR A 758 18.17 -12.11 -3.72
N GLY A 759 17.75 -12.26 -4.99
CA GLY A 759 16.81 -13.28 -5.44
C GLY A 759 15.40 -12.74 -5.65
N ILE A 760 14.53 -13.59 -6.19
CA ILE A 760 13.12 -13.27 -6.43
C ILE A 760 12.38 -13.24 -5.09
N GLU A 761 11.72 -12.12 -4.81
CA GLU A 761 10.96 -11.88 -3.58
C GLU A 761 9.55 -11.38 -3.94
N TYR A 762 8.57 -11.74 -3.12
CA TYR A 762 7.21 -11.20 -3.21
C TYR A 762 7.14 -9.81 -2.57
N VAL A 763 6.73 -8.81 -3.35
CA VAL A 763 6.77 -7.39 -2.93
C VAL A 763 5.49 -6.68 -3.34
N GLY A 764 5.14 -5.61 -2.63
CA GLY A 764 4.17 -4.61 -3.10
C GLY A 764 4.93 -3.49 -3.79
N LEU A 765 4.50 -3.08 -4.97
CA LEU A 765 5.21 -2.13 -5.83
C LEU A 765 4.24 -1.05 -6.34
N ASP A 766 4.57 0.22 -6.12
CA ASP A 766 3.84 1.37 -6.66
C ASP A 766 4.80 2.27 -7.46
N LEU A 767 4.37 2.66 -8.66
CA LEU A 767 5.13 3.51 -9.58
C LEU A 767 4.69 4.95 -9.44
N VAL A 768 5.62 5.89 -9.52
CA VAL A 768 5.32 7.32 -9.40
C VAL A 768 5.93 8.15 -10.52
N GLU A 769 5.21 9.18 -10.92
CA GLU A 769 5.62 10.16 -11.93
C GLU A 769 5.88 11.53 -11.27
N TYR A 770 6.69 12.37 -11.92
CA TYR A 770 6.90 13.74 -11.47
C TYR A 770 5.65 14.59 -11.69
N ARG A 771 5.20 15.25 -10.63
CA ARG A 771 3.96 16.03 -10.63
C ARG A 771 4.06 17.24 -11.55
N GLY A 772 3.12 17.37 -12.48
CA GLY A 772 2.99 18.54 -13.34
C GLY A 772 3.99 18.61 -14.50
N ALA A 773 4.69 17.52 -14.81
CA ALA A 773 5.50 17.40 -16.02
C ALA A 773 4.59 17.16 -17.25
N GLU A 774 4.82 17.89 -18.36
CA GLU A 774 4.06 17.70 -19.61
C GLU A 774 4.33 16.32 -20.24
N ALA A 775 5.58 15.87 -20.18
CA ALA A 775 5.96 14.49 -20.49
C ALA A 775 5.98 13.71 -19.18
N LYS A 776 5.08 12.73 -19.03
CA LYS A 776 4.95 11.89 -17.83
C LYS A 776 6.20 11.02 -17.64
N THR A 777 7.20 11.54 -16.96
CA THR A 777 8.47 10.87 -16.65
C THR A 777 8.36 10.12 -15.33
N LEU A 778 9.01 8.94 -15.25
CA LEU A 778 9.05 8.14 -14.03
C LEU A 778 9.94 8.84 -12.99
N ALA A 779 9.38 9.17 -11.84
CA ALA A 779 10.11 9.73 -10.70
C ALA A 779 10.76 8.64 -9.84
N GLY A 780 10.17 7.44 -9.84
CA GLY A 780 10.71 6.29 -9.14
C GLY A 780 9.70 5.19 -8.91
N MET A 781 10.08 4.26 -8.04
CA MET A 781 9.33 3.08 -7.67
C MET A 781 9.43 2.85 -6.16
N TYR A 782 8.28 2.78 -5.49
CA TYR A 782 8.18 2.38 -4.10
C TYR A 782 7.97 0.87 -4.01
N VAL A 783 8.74 0.22 -3.14
CA VAL A 783 8.68 -1.23 -2.92
C VAL A 783 8.53 -1.50 -1.43
N ILE A 784 7.52 -2.29 -1.05
CA ILE A 784 7.36 -2.85 0.29
C ILE A 784 7.60 -4.35 0.25
N ARG A 785 8.51 -4.85 1.10
CA ARG A 785 8.95 -6.24 1.10
C ARG A 785 8.09 -7.11 2.02
N HIS A 786 7.94 -8.39 1.68
CA HIS A 786 7.19 -9.40 2.45
C HIS A 786 8.08 -10.54 2.94
N GLY A 787 7.49 -11.60 3.49
CA GLY A 787 8.21 -12.77 3.98
C GLY A 787 9.20 -12.43 5.09
N ASP A 788 10.48 -12.76 4.90
CA ASP A 788 11.51 -12.50 5.91
C ASP A 788 11.88 -11.02 6.08
N ASN A 789 11.60 -10.19 5.07
CA ASN A 789 11.84 -8.75 5.12
C ASN A 789 10.56 -7.94 5.33
N PHE A 790 9.51 -8.58 5.86
CA PHE A 790 8.19 -7.99 6.00
C PHE A 790 8.21 -6.57 6.60
N GLY A 791 7.65 -5.61 5.87
CA GLY A 791 7.51 -4.22 6.30
C GLY A 791 8.71 -3.31 6.05
N LYS A 792 9.82 -3.82 5.48
CA LYS A 792 10.93 -2.97 5.02
C LYS A 792 10.57 -2.35 3.67
N ALA A 793 10.62 -1.02 3.58
CA ALA A 793 10.30 -0.30 2.35
C ALA A 793 11.55 0.32 1.71
N ILE A 794 11.56 0.35 0.37
CA ILE A 794 12.63 0.93 -0.44
C ILE A 794 12.00 1.87 -1.46
N PHE A 795 12.57 3.06 -1.62
CA PHE A 795 12.23 3.97 -2.71
C PHE A 795 13.40 4.03 -3.69
N TYR A 796 13.21 3.47 -4.89
CA TYR A 796 14.15 3.58 -6.00
C TYR A 796 13.85 4.86 -6.78
N HIS A 797 14.65 5.89 -6.59
CA HIS A 797 14.44 7.20 -7.17
C HIS A 797 15.19 7.39 -8.50
N THR A 798 14.64 8.19 -9.40
CA THR A 798 15.30 8.58 -10.66
C THR A 798 15.97 9.95 -10.58
N ARG A 799 15.80 10.70 -9.47
CA ARG A 799 16.52 11.97 -9.26
C ARG A 799 18.03 11.77 -9.40
N ASN A 800 18.68 12.68 -10.10
CA ASN A 800 20.10 12.63 -10.48
C ASN A 800 20.52 11.48 -11.42
N SER A 801 19.57 10.73 -12.01
CA SER A 801 19.85 9.81 -13.12
C SER A 801 20.41 10.59 -14.31
N THR A 802 21.33 9.98 -15.07
CA THR A 802 21.86 10.55 -16.31
C THR A 802 20.81 10.64 -17.41
N GLU A 803 19.83 9.75 -17.39
CA GLU A 803 18.75 9.66 -18.36
C GLU A 803 17.38 9.71 -17.68
N ASN A 804 16.41 10.35 -18.34
CA ASN A 804 15.03 10.42 -17.88
C ASN A 804 14.29 9.15 -18.30
N LEU A 805 13.80 8.37 -17.33
CA LEU A 805 13.00 7.19 -17.59
C LEU A 805 11.57 7.58 -18.01
N ILE A 806 11.02 6.85 -18.98
CA ILE A 806 9.61 7.03 -19.39
C ILE A 806 8.66 6.50 -18.31
N GLY A 807 7.52 7.16 -18.13
CA GLY A 807 6.45 6.68 -17.25
C GLY A 807 5.61 5.55 -17.88
N PRO A 808 4.78 4.85 -17.09
CA PRO A 808 3.97 3.71 -17.55
C PRO A 808 3.02 4.04 -18.72
N LYS A 809 2.49 5.27 -18.77
CA LYS A 809 1.64 5.70 -19.89
C LYS A 809 2.43 5.77 -21.18
N THR A 810 3.59 6.43 -21.16
CA THR A 810 4.45 6.55 -22.33
C THR A 810 4.94 5.19 -22.81
N ALA A 811 5.26 4.26 -21.90
CA ALA A 811 5.61 2.89 -22.25
C ALA A 811 4.47 2.19 -23.02
N ARG A 812 3.23 2.30 -22.53
CA ARG A 812 2.04 1.75 -23.17
C ARG A 812 1.78 2.34 -24.55
N ASP A 813 1.86 3.67 -24.68
CA ASP A 813 1.64 4.36 -25.94
C ASP A 813 2.71 3.98 -26.98
N THR A 814 3.97 3.79 -26.52
CA THR A 814 5.08 3.33 -27.38
C THR A 814 4.84 1.91 -27.88
N TYR A 815 4.52 0.99 -26.98
CA TYR A 815 4.17 -0.39 -27.35
C TYR A 815 2.99 -0.46 -28.32
N GLN A 816 1.92 0.30 -28.05
CA GLN A 816 0.75 0.33 -28.93
C GLN A 816 1.09 0.88 -30.33
N THR A 817 2.02 1.82 -30.41
CA THR A 817 2.49 2.40 -31.69
C THR A 817 3.32 1.40 -32.47
N GLU A 818 4.33 0.78 -31.85
CA GLU A 818 5.21 -0.19 -32.52
C GLU A 818 4.47 -1.47 -32.92
N ALA A 819 3.58 -1.98 -32.06
CA ALA A 819 2.78 -3.18 -32.32
C ALA A 819 1.42 -2.89 -33.00
N THR A 820 1.24 -1.72 -33.63
CA THR A 820 -0.06 -1.28 -34.18
C THR A 820 -0.67 -2.32 -35.12
N GLN A 821 0.14 -2.92 -36.01
CA GLN A 821 -0.35 -3.87 -37.01
C GLN A 821 -0.93 -5.12 -36.34
N GLU A 822 -0.19 -5.74 -35.42
CA GLU A 822 -0.64 -6.93 -34.69
C GLU A 822 -1.84 -6.63 -33.79
N ILE A 823 -1.80 -5.50 -33.05
CA ILE A 823 -2.90 -5.11 -32.16
C ILE A 823 -4.19 -4.86 -32.95
N SER A 824 -4.12 -4.30 -34.16
CA SER A 824 -5.29 -4.07 -35.01
C SER A 824 -5.99 -5.36 -35.46
N LEU A 825 -5.28 -6.50 -35.47
CA LEU A 825 -5.83 -7.81 -35.77
C LEU A 825 -6.52 -8.46 -34.56
N ILE A 826 -6.27 -7.95 -33.35
CA ILE A 826 -6.88 -8.44 -32.11
C ILE A 826 -8.27 -7.82 -31.96
N ALA A 827 -9.30 -8.65 -32.14
CA ALA A 827 -10.68 -8.21 -31.96
C ALA A 827 -10.92 -7.75 -30.51
N GLY A 828 -11.35 -6.49 -30.34
CA GLY A 828 -11.61 -5.89 -29.03
C GLY A 828 -10.38 -5.81 -28.15
N ALA A 829 -9.22 -5.44 -28.71
CA ALA A 829 -7.95 -5.36 -27.99
C ALA A 829 -8.04 -4.50 -26.70
N ARG A 830 -7.60 -5.06 -25.58
CA ARG A 830 -7.48 -4.40 -24.27
C ARG A 830 -6.09 -4.63 -23.71
N SER A 831 -5.35 -3.56 -23.37
CA SER A 831 -4.11 -3.69 -22.62
C SER A 831 -4.39 -3.91 -21.13
N GLY A 832 -3.67 -4.85 -20.51
CA GLY A 832 -3.73 -5.12 -19.07
C GLY A 832 -2.85 -4.21 -18.23
N ASN A 833 -2.46 -4.73 -17.06
CA ASN A 833 -1.57 -4.05 -16.12
C ASN A 833 -0.20 -3.75 -16.74
N THR A 834 0.37 -2.60 -16.41
CA THR A 834 1.73 -2.21 -16.81
C THR A 834 2.65 -2.40 -15.63
N LEU A 835 3.44 -3.48 -15.67
CA LEU A 835 4.30 -3.90 -14.56
C LEU A 835 5.77 -3.63 -14.89
N LEU A 836 6.61 -3.37 -13.89
CA LEU A 836 8.02 -3.00 -14.08
C LEU A 836 8.94 -4.11 -13.54
N TYR A 837 9.83 -4.63 -14.39
CA TYR A 837 10.75 -5.71 -14.03
C TYR A 837 12.20 -5.38 -14.40
N PRO A 838 13.17 -5.82 -13.58
CA PRO A 838 14.59 -5.72 -13.91
C PRO A 838 14.97 -6.93 -14.77
N LEU A 839 15.36 -6.70 -16.03
CA LEU A 839 15.76 -7.74 -16.99
C LEU A 839 16.92 -7.24 -17.85
N GLY A 840 17.85 -8.11 -18.23
CA GLY A 840 18.85 -7.84 -19.26
C GLY A 840 19.82 -6.70 -18.95
N GLY A 841 20.11 -6.41 -17.68
CA GLY A 841 20.93 -5.27 -17.26
C GLY A 841 20.17 -3.93 -17.26
N SER A 842 18.87 -3.94 -17.53
CA SER A 842 18.02 -2.75 -17.63
C SER A 842 16.67 -2.98 -16.93
N VAL A 843 15.72 -2.06 -17.14
CA VAL A 843 14.39 -2.12 -16.54
C VAL A 843 13.35 -2.01 -17.65
N TYR A 844 12.41 -2.94 -17.65
CA TYR A 844 11.42 -3.09 -18.71
C TYR A 844 9.99 -3.05 -18.15
N TYR A 845 9.13 -2.33 -18.84
CA TYR A 845 7.69 -2.40 -18.65
C TYR A 845 7.13 -3.61 -19.39
N TYR A 846 6.47 -4.52 -18.67
CA TYR A 846 5.68 -5.60 -19.23
C TYR A 846 4.23 -5.17 -19.40
N ILE A 847 3.66 -5.38 -20.59
CA ILE A 847 2.30 -4.99 -20.96
C ILE A 847 1.61 -6.12 -21.74
N PRO A 848 0.65 -6.85 -21.14
CA PRO A 848 -0.14 -7.84 -21.86
C PRO A 848 -1.30 -7.19 -22.63
N THR A 849 -1.70 -7.78 -23.75
CA THR A 849 -2.85 -7.39 -24.56
C THR A 849 -3.78 -8.58 -24.78
N TYR A 850 -5.04 -8.41 -24.38
CA TYR A 850 -6.08 -9.41 -24.46
C TYR A 850 -7.07 -9.12 -25.59
N SER A 851 -7.65 -10.17 -26.17
CA SER A 851 -8.88 -10.08 -26.95
C SER A 851 -10.08 -10.20 -26.03
N THR A 852 -11.08 -9.32 -26.19
CA THR A 852 -12.34 -9.35 -25.40
C THR A 852 -13.50 -10.00 -26.16
N VAL A 853 -13.28 -10.46 -27.40
CA VAL A 853 -14.32 -11.06 -28.26
C VAL A 853 -14.27 -12.59 -28.15
N GLY A 854 -15.43 -13.24 -28.07
CA GLY A 854 -15.54 -14.72 -28.03
C GLY A 854 -15.93 -15.32 -26.68
N GLY A 855 -16.51 -14.52 -25.76
CA GLY A 855 -17.08 -14.97 -24.49
C GLY A 855 -16.06 -15.03 -23.33
N LEU A 856 -14.83 -15.47 -23.59
CA LEU A 856 -13.72 -15.43 -22.63
C LEU A 856 -12.57 -14.59 -23.18
N GLN A 857 -11.93 -13.78 -22.33
CA GLN A 857 -10.72 -13.08 -22.70
C GLN A 857 -9.59 -14.07 -23.02
N GLN A 858 -8.72 -13.70 -23.95
CA GLN A 858 -7.54 -14.48 -24.33
C GLN A 858 -6.33 -13.57 -24.45
N LEU A 859 -5.20 -13.96 -23.84
CA LEU A 859 -3.92 -13.32 -24.12
C LEU A 859 -3.57 -13.55 -25.60
N LYS A 860 -3.32 -12.46 -26.33
CA LYS A 860 -2.99 -12.52 -27.76
C LYS A 860 -1.62 -11.94 -28.07
N LEU A 861 -1.17 -10.99 -27.27
CA LEU A 861 0.11 -10.32 -27.44
C LEU A 861 0.63 -9.88 -26.07
N ALA A 862 1.94 -9.87 -25.90
CA ALA A 862 2.65 -9.31 -24.77
C ALA A 862 3.76 -8.38 -25.30
N GLY A 863 4.09 -7.33 -24.57
CA GLY A 863 5.13 -6.38 -24.94
C GLY A 863 6.05 -6.05 -23.78
N PHE A 864 7.34 -5.94 -24.07
CA PHE A 864 8.34 -5.32 -23.21
C PHE A 864 8.78 -3.99 -23.79
N VAL A 865 8.85 -2.97 -22.94
CA VAL A 865 9.36 -1.65 -23.31
C VAL A 865 10.47 -1.25 -22.38
N ASN A 866 11.66 -0.99 -22.93
CA ASN A 866 12.80 -0.52 -22.13
C ASN A 866 12.52 0.89 -21.59
N ALA A 867 12.67 1.07 -20.27
CA ALA A 867 12.36 2.34 -19.60
C ALA A 867 13.32 3.50 -19.96
N PHE A 868 14.52 3.17 -20.46
CA PHE A 868 15.56 4.13 -20.87
C PHE A 868 15.52 4.38 -22.38
N SER A 869 15.72 3.33 -23.18
CA SER A 869 15.87 3.44 -24.64
C SER A 869 14.54 3.51 -25.41
N ARG A 870 13.42 3.10 -24.77
CA ARG A 870 12.10 2.93 -25.41
C ARG A 870 12.03 1.83 -26.45
N ASN A 871 13.05 0.98 -26.54
CA ASN A 871 13.00 -0.19 -27.42
C ASN A 871 11.86 -1.12 -27.01
N VAL A 872 11.15 -1.63 -28.00
CA VAL A 872 9.98 -2.49 -27.81
C VAL A 872 10.27 -3.86 -28.41
N GLY A 873 9.96 -4.91 -27.66
CA GLY A 873 9.86 -6.28 -28.17
C GLY A 873 8.49 -6.81 -27.79
N TYR A 874 7.82 -7.49 -28.70
CA TYR A 874 6.48 -8.02 -28.56
C TYR A 874 6.33 -9.42 -29.16
N GLY A 875 5.46 -10.21 -28.56
CA GLY A 875 5.29 -11.62 -28.93
C GLY A 875 4.00 -12.17 -28.36
N LYS A 876 3.72 -13.45 -28.56
CA LYS A 876 2.47 -14.04 -28.07
C LYS A 876 2.42 -14.09 -26.54
N GLU A 877 3.58 -14.34 -25.93
CA GLU A 877 3.77 -14.44 -24.49
C GLU A 877 5.03 -13.68 -24.05
N ALA A 878 5.27 -13.60 -22.74
CA ALA A 878 6.41 -12.88 -22.17
C ALA A 878 7.77 -13.37 -22.72
N PHE A 879 7.97 -14.68 -22.88
CA PHE A 879 9.23 -15.20 -23.43
C PHE A 879 9.46 -14.77 -24.88
N ASP A 880 8.42 -14.81 -25.73
CA ASP A 880 8.52 -14.39 -27.12
C ASP A 880 8.82 -12.89 -27.22
N ALA A 881 8.09 -12.08 -26.44
CA ALA A 881 8.27 -10.63 -26.40
C ALA A 881 9.67 -10.23 -25.92
N TYR A 882 10.22 -10.96 -24.94
CA TYR A 882 11.58 -10.72 -24.47
C TYR A 882 12.60 -11.11 -25.54
N ASN A 883 12.47 -12.28 -26.17
CA ASN A 883 13.41 -12.72 -27.21
C ASN A 883 13.46 -11.78 -28.43
N GLU A 884 12.36 -11.09 -28.76
CA GLU A 884 12.31 -10.13 -29.88
C GLU A 884 13.07 -8.81 -29.60
N LEU A 885 13.44 -8.53 -28.34
CA LEU A 885 14.16 -7.28 -28.02
C LEU A 885 15.53 -7.18 -28.71
N GLU A 886 16.11 -8.30 -29.19
CA GLU A 886 17.37 -8.47 -29.96
C GLU A 886 18.63 -7.73 -29.44
N ASN A 887 18.54 -7.03 -28.30
CA ASN A 887 19.57 -6.16 -27.73
C ASN A 887 20.16 -6.76 -26.45
N PHE A 888 20.59 -8.01 -26.50
CA PHE A 888 21.18 -8.69 -25.36
C PHE A 888 22.69 -8.68 -25.47
N GLY A 889 23.41 -8.38 -24.38
CA GLY A 889 24.82 -8.72 -24.29
C GLY A 889 25.03 -10.24 -24.48
N PRO A 890 26.25 -10.68 -24.87
CA PRO A 890 26.52 -12.09 -25.14
C PRO A 890 26.18 -12.97 -23.94
N ARG A 891 25.56 -14.15 -24.15
CA ARG A 891 25.15 -15.08 -23.09
C ARG A 891 26.27 -16.01 -22.64
N ALA A 892 26.11 -16.60 -21.46
CA ALA A 892 27.08 -17.53 -20.87
C ALA A 892 27.39 -18.71 -21.82
N PHE A 893 28.67 -19.07 -21.87
CA PHE A 893 29.21 -20.12 -22.73
C PHE A 893 30.45 -20.73 -22.09
N THR A 894 30.81 -21.95 -22.51
CA THR A 894 31.87 -22.74 -21.85
C THR A 894 33.01 -23.00 -22.81
N LEU A 895 34.25 -22.79 -22.34
CA LEU A 895 35.51 -23.12 -22.99
C LEU A 895 36.05 -24.48 -22.50
N MET A 896 36.55 -25.27 -23.44
CA MET A 896 37.22 -26.56 -23.30
C MET A 896 38.51 -26.60 -24.15
N SER A 897 39.34 -27.63 -23.96
CA SER A 897 40.56 -27.85 -24.74
C SER A 897 40.78 -29.33 -25.07
N SER A 898 41.47 -29.60 -26.17
CA SER A 898 41.96 -30.92 -26.57
C SER A 898 43.38 -31.25 -26.08
N ALA A 899 44.00 -30.40 -25.28
CA ALA A 899 45.38 -30.60 -24.80
C ALA A 899 45.47 -31.84 -23.88
N ASP A 900 46.55 -32.60 -24.02
CA ASP A 900 46.93 -33.63 -23.05
C ASP A 900 47.42 -32.98 -21.73
N SER A 901 47.63 -33.79 -20.68
CA SER A 901 48.06 -33.30 -19.37
C SER A 901 49.28 -34.06 -18.85
N PRO A 902 50.51 -33.51 -18.95
CA PRO A 902 50.89 -32.29 -19.70
C PRO A 902 50.88 -32.52 -21.22
N ASP A 903 50.73 -31.43 -21.97
CA ASP A 903 50.78 -31.38 -23.44
C ASP A 903 52.23 -31.51 -23.93
N ILE A 904 52.54 -32.51 -24.77
CA ILE A 904 53.92 -32.93 -25.07
C ILE A 904 54.45 -32.50 -26.44
N ASP A 905 53.59 -31.96 -27.31
CA ASP A 905 53.95 -31.51 -28.65
C ASP A 905 53.70 -30.01 -28.87
N GLY A 906 53.15 -29.32 -27.86
CA GLY A 906 52.91 -27.89 -27.88
C GLY A 906 51.79 -27.47 -28.83
N SER A 907 50.90 -28.41 -29.20
CA SER A 907 49.86 -28.21 -30.21
C SER A 907 48.50 -28.77 -29.78
N PHE A 908 47.52 -27.89 -29.55
CA PHE A 908 46.17 -28.28 -29.11
C PHE A 908 45.08 -27.34 -29.64
N ILE A 909 43.82 -27.73 -29.51
CA ILE A 909 42.66 -26.95 -29.95
C ILE A 909 41.89 -26.46 -28.73
N LEU A 910 41.54 -25.17 -28.72
CA LEU A 910 40.54 -24.58 -27.84
C LEU A 910 39.18 -24.68 -28.52
N ASN A 911 38.16 -25.18 -27.83
CA ASN A 911 36.79 -25.23 -28.34
C ASN A 911 35.80 -24.68 -27.30
N TRP A 912 34.82 -23.90 -27.74
CA TRP A 912 33.81 -23.34 -26.85
C TRP A 912 32.40 -23.53 -27.39
N THR A 913 31.40 -23.53 -26.51
CA THR A 913 29.99 -23.51 -26.93
C THR A 913 29.63 -22.14 -27.49
N GLU A 914 28.67 -22.09 -28.41
CA GLU A 914 28.16 -20.82 -28.94
C GLU A 914 27.54 -19.96 -27.81
N SER A 915 27.96 -18.70 -27.73
CA SER A 915 27.36 -17.64 -26.93
C SER A 915 26.28 -16.95 -27.75
N GLN A 916 25.02 -17.06 -27.31
CA GLN A 916 23.91 -16.36 -27.97
C GLN A 916 24.12 -14.85 -27.91
N PHE A 917 23.77 -14.16 -29.00
CA PHE A 917 23.92 -12.72 -29.22
C PHE A 917 25.36 -12.20 -29.29
N ALA A 918 26.38 -13.06 -29.25
CA ALA A 918 27.73 -12.65 -29.59
C ALA A 918 27.79 -12.21 -31.06
N GLU A 919 28.52 -11.14 -31.36
CA GLU A 919 28.88 -10.72 -32.72
C GLU A 919 30.36 -11.04 -33.03
N SER A 920 31.18 -11.20 -31.99
CA SER A 920 32.55 -11.66 -32.11
C SER A 920 33.05 -12.40 -30.86
N TYR A 921 34.15 -13.14 -31.03
CA TYR A 921 34.92 -13.73 -29.92
C TYR A 921 36.36 -13.22 -29.92
N SER A 922 36.92 -13.02 -28.73
CA SER A 922 38.32 -12.72 -28.52
C SER A 922 38.95 -13.77 -27.61
N VAL A 923 40.10 -14.32 -28.00
CA VAL A 923 40.84 -15.31 -27.20
C VAL A 923 41.88 -14.57 -26.37
N TYR A 924 41.90 -14.84 -25.07
CA TYR A 924 42.90 -14.32 -24.15
C TYR A 924 43.82 -15.43 -23.65
N ARG A 925 45.11 -15.10 -23.51
CA ARG A 925 46.14 -15.95 -22.91
C ARG A 925 46.86 -15.19 -21.82
N ASN A 926 46.90 -15.71 -20.60
CA ASN A 926 47.51 -15.07 -19.42
C ASN A 926 47.07 -13.59 -19.26
N ASN A 927 45.76 -13.34 -19.35
CA ASN A 927 45.13 -12.00 -19.36
C ASN A 927 45.59 -11.04 -20.48
N SER A 928 46.34 -11.51 -21.47
CA SER A 928 46.71 -10.74 -22.67
C SER A 928 45.89 -11.19 -23.85
N LEU A 929 45.40 -10.24 -24.65
CA LEU A 929 44.65 -10.52 -25.88
C LEU A 929 45.57 -11.27 -26.87
N LEU A 930 45.16 -12.48 -27.26
CA LEU A 930 45.89 -13.31 -28.24
C LEU A 930 45.38 -13.06 -29.65
N ILE A 931 44.05 -13.15 -29.84
CA ILE A 931 43.39 -12.83 -31.11
C ILE A 931 42.06 -12.11 -30.83
N PRO A 932 41.82 -10.95 -31.47
CA PRO A 932 40.52 -10.27 -31.42
C PRO A 932 39.57 -10.71 -32.55
N ASP A 933 38.29 -10.38 -32.38
CA ASP A 933 37.29 -10.28 -33.45
C ASP A 933 37.11 -11.55 -34.32
N LEU A 934 37.16 -12.73 -33.72
CA LEU A 934 36.79 -13.97 -34.39
C LEU A 934 35.29 -13.97 -34.72
N PRO A 935 34.88 -14.48 -35.90
CA PRO A 935 33.48 -14.52 -36.30
C PRO A 935 32.68 -15.49 -35.41
N THR A 936 31.38 -15.24 -35.27
CA THR A 936 30.47 -16.04 -34.43
C THR A 936 30.36 -17.49 -34.86
N SER A 937 30.58 -17.78 -36.15
CA SER A 937 30.62 -19.14 -36.70
C SER A 937 31.86 -19.93 -36.28
N GLN A 938 32.86 -19.28 -35.69
CA GLN A 938 34.08 -19.90 -35.22
C GLN A 938 34.00 -20.15 -33.72
N THR A 939 33.84 -21.42 -33.36
CA THR A 939 33.82 -21.91 -31.98
C THR A 939 35.07 -22.71 -31.60
N THR A 940 36.10 -22.67 -32.45
CA THR A 940 37.36 -23.38 -32.26
C THR A 940 38.57 -22.52 -32.65
N TYR A 941 39.68 -22.66 -31.92
CA TYR A 941 40.94 -21.99 -32.23
C TYR A 941 42.14 -22.92 -31.96
N SER A 942 42.98 -23.15 -32.97
CA SER A 942 44.17 -24.00 -32.85
C SER A 942 45.36 -23.21 -32.30
N ILE A 943 46.09 -23.83 -31.37
CA ILE A 943 47.33 -23.34 -30.78
C ILE A 943 48.46 -24.29 -31.23
N SER A 944 49.60 -23.73 -31.64
CA SER A 944 50.82 -24.47 -32.03
C SER A 944 52.08 -23.77 -31.52
N ASP A 945 53.22 -24.44 -31.64
CA ASP A 945 54.56 -23.90 -31.35
C ASP A 945 54.73 -23.39 -29.91
N MET A 946 54.04 -24.02 -28.96
CA MET A 946 54.09 -23.63 -27.55
C MET A 946 55.39 -24.10 -26.89
N SER A 947 56.09 -23.19 -26.19
CA SER A 947 57.24 -23.56 -25.36
C SER A 947 56.80 -24.22 -24.05
N THR A 948 57.67 -25.00 -23.43
CA THR A 948 57.43 -25.57 -22.09
C THR A 948 57.02 -24.49 -21.08
N GLY A 949 55.87 -24.66 -20.42
CA GLY A 949 55.30 -23.70 -19.49
C GLY A 949 53.81 -23.87 -19.21
N THR A 950 53.28 -23.05 -18.30
CA THR A 950 51.86 -23.05 -17.92
C THR A 950 51.13 -21.85 -18.51
N TYR A 951 49.98 -22.08 -19.15
CA TYR A 951 49.21 -21.07 -19.86
C TYR A 951 47.74 -21.09 -19.46
N GLU A 952 47.19 -19.92 -19.09
CA GLU A 952 45.76 -19.73 -18.80
C GLU A 952 45.04 -19.14 -20.01
N TYR A 953 43.88 -19.70 -20.36
CA TYR A 953 43.04 -19.24 -21.47
C TYR A 953 41.61 -18.94 -21.02
N PHE A 954 41.01 -17.91 -21.62
CA PHE A 954 39.57 -17.67 -21.62
C PHE A 954 39.15 -16.99 -22.93
N ILE A 955 37.87 -17.12 -23.27
CA ILE A 955 37.27 -16.47 -24.44
C ILE A 955 36.38 -15.35 -23.94
N GLN A 956 36.38 -14.22 -24.62
CA GLN A 956 35.42 -13.14 -24.41
C GLN A 956 34.52 -13.02 -25.62
N ALA A 957 33.24 -13.25 -25.44
CA ALA A 957 32.22 -12.93 -26.42
C ALA A 957 31.90 -11.44 -26.33
N SER A 958 31.68 -10.78 -27.46
CA SER A 958 31.41 -9.34 -27.54
C SER A 958 30.31 -9.04 -28.57
N ASN A 959 29.54 -7.99 -28.32
CA ASN A 959 28.67 -7.33 -29.29
C ASN A 959 28.54 -5.84 -28.96
N GLU A 960 27.74 -5.10 -29.73
CA GLU A 960 27.49 -3.67 -29.47
C GLU A 960 26.86 -3.36 -28.10
N PHE A 961 26.31 -4.36 -27.40
CA PHE A 961 25.63 -4.25 -26.11
C PHE A 961 26.47 -4.70 -24.90
N GLY A 962 27.64 -5.32 -25.10
CA GLY A 962 28.55 -5.69 -24.01
C GLY A 962 29.46 -6.88 -24.30
N ASN A 963 30.27 -7.24 -23.29
CA ASN A 963 31.21 -8.36 -23.38
C ASN A 963 31.00 -9.34 -22.21
N LEU A 964 31.07 -10.65 -22.48
CA LEU A 964 31.00 -11.70 -21.46
C LEU A 964 32.17 -12.67 -21.61
N SER A 965 32.83 -13.03 -20.50
CA SER A 965 33.96 -13.99 -20.52
C SER A 965 33.50 -15.40 -20.17
N SER A 966 34.12 -16.41 -20.79
CA SER A 966 33.95 -17.83 -20.46
C SER A 966 34.58 -18.19 -19.11
N ASN A 967 34.44 -19.46 -18.71
CA ASN A 967 35.34 -20.07 -17.71
C ASN A 967 36.80 -19.99 -18.17
N LYS A 968 37.72 -19.95 -17.19
CA LYS A 968 39.17 -20.01 -17.40
C LYS A 968 39.65 -21.46 -17.38
N ILE A 969 40.57 -21.83 -18.27
CA ILE A 969 41.25 -23.13 -18.27
C ILE A 969 42.77 -22.93 -18.22
N THR A 970 43.49 -23.88 -17.61
CA THR A 970 44.96 -23.86 -17.49
C THR A 970 45.54 -25.09 -18.18
N ILE A 971 46.52 -24.88 -19.07
CA ILE A 971 47.19 -25.93 -19.85
C ILE A 971 48.69 -25.89 -19.54
N GLU A 972 49.27 -27.06 -19.26
CA GLU A 972 50.70 -27.25 -18.98
C GLU A 972 51.35 -27.92 -20.20
N VAL A 973 52.34 -27.26 -20.82
CA VAL A 973 53.08 -27.75 -21.99
C VAL A 973 54.49 -28.15 -21.57
N ASP A 974 54.99 -29.31 -22.04
CA ASP A 974 56.33 -29.83 -21.74
C ASP A 974 56.98 -30.57 -22.94
N LEU A 975 57.84 -29.85 -23.69
CA LEU A 975 58.53 -30.35 -24.90
C LEU A 975 59.90 -31.02 -24.59
N TYR A 976 60.15 -32.23 -25.12
CA TYR A 976 61.41 -32.97 -24.95
C TYR A 976 62.19 -33.17 -26.27
N ALA A 977 63.54 -33.04 -26.26
CA ALA A 977 64.41 -33.26 -27.42
C ALA A 977 65.05 -34.67 -27.44
N ILE A 978 64.97 -35.41 -28.57
CA ILE A 978 65.43 -36.81 -28.72
C ILE A 978 66.80 -36.88 -29.44
N SER A 979 67.74 -37.75 -29.01
CA SER A 979 69.08 -37.94 -29.62
C SER A 979 69.48 -39.42 -29.81
N PHE A 980 70.16 -39.75 -30.93
CA PHE A 980 70.54 -41.12 -31.33
C PHE A 980 72.01 -41.20 -31.81
N MET A 981 72.67 -42.37 -31.63
CA MET A 981 74.01 -42.70 -32.14
C MET A 981 73.92 -43.80 -33.22
N PHE A 982 74.68 -43.68 -34.32
CA PHE A 982 74.74 -44.69 -35.39
C PHE A 982 76.20 -44.99 -35.74
N GLU A 983 76.61 -46.26 -35.64
CA GLU A 983 77.97 -46.75 -35.95
C GLU A 983 77.94 -47.92 -36.94
N MET A 984 78.93 -48.01 -37.84
CA MET A 984 79.09 -49.09 -38.83
C MET A 984 80.56 -49.53 -38.89
N GLU A 985 80.84 -50.77 -39.30
CA GLU A 985 82.22 -51.25 -39.48
C GLU A 985 82.91 -50.66 -40.74
N ASP A 986 84.13 -50.15 -40.56
CA ASP A 986 84.87 -49.42 -41.61
C ASP A 986 85.79 -50.33 -42.45
N SER A 987 86.05 -51.56 -41.99
CA SER A 987 86.86 -52.54 -42.71
C SER A 987 86.47 -53.98 -42.41
N ILE A 988 86.63 -54.86 -43.39
CA ILE A 988 86.27 -56.28 -43.30
C ILE A 988 87.45 -57.11 -43.82
N THR A 989 87.86 -58.14 -43.09
CA THR A 989 88.92 -59.07 -43.50
C THR A 989 88.33 -60.41 -43.94
N LEU A 990 88.74 -60.95 -45.10
CA LEU A 990 88.17 -62.17 -45.72
C LEU A 990 88.74 -63.50 -45.17
N PRO A 991 87.93 -64.37 -44.54
CA PRO A 991 88.24 -65.79 -44.30
C PRO A 991 87.43 -66.69 -45.25
N ALA A 992 87.62 -68.02 -45.18
CA ALA A 992 87.02 -69.02 -46.09
C ALA A 992 85.47 -69.17 -46.02
N ASP A 993 84.77 -68.30 -45.31
CA ASP A 993 83.31 -68.18 -45.32
C ASP A 993 82.94 -66.67 -45.27
N PHE A 994 81.79 -66.30 -45.85
CA PHE A 994 81.38 -64.91 -46.16
C PHE A 994 81.67 -63.88 -45.05
N ALA A 995 82.17 -62.70 -45.43
CA ALA A 995 82.59 -61.68 -44.46
C ALA A 995 81.40 -60.79 -44.02
N ASN A 996 81.24 -60.55 -42.72
CA ASN A 996 80.12 -59.81 -42.14
C ASN A 996 80.47 -58.33 -41.88
N PHE A 997 79.53 -57.42 -42.10
CA PHE A 997 79.53 -56.05 -41.56
C PHE A 997 78.53 -55.90 -40.42
N ARG A 998 78.80 -55.02 -39.45
CA ARG A 998 77.90 -54.68 -38.32
C ARG A 998 77.48 -53.20 -38.34
N ILE A 999 76.22 -52.94 -38.00
CA ILE A 999 75.64 -51.62 -37.77
C ILE A 999 75.03 -51.61 -36.38
N GLU A 1000 75.31 -50.58 -35.59
CA GLU A 1000 74.76 -50.37 -34.26
C GLU A 1000 74.05 -49.01 -34.18
N LEU A 1001 72.79 -49.02 -33.74
CA LEU A 1001 71.97 -47.82 -33.54
C LEU A 1001 71.53 -47.78 -32.07
N GLU A 1002 71.84 -46.74 -31.33
CA GLU A 1002 71.49 -46.61 -29.90
C GLU A 1002 70.74 -45.30 -29.61
N ASN A 1003 69.69 -45.38 -28.77
CA ASN A 1003 69.03 -44.22 -28.20
C ASN A 1003 69.76 -43.76 -26.92
N ILE A 1004 70.36 -42.58 -26.94
CA ILE A 1004 71.24 -42.10 -25.86
C ILE A 1004 70.44 -41.46 -24.70
N ASN A 1005 69.15 -41.16 -24.91
CA ASN A 1005 68.34 -40.41 -23.95
C ASN A 1005 67.69 -41.29 -22.88
N LYS A 1006 68.41 -41.51 -21.77
CA LYS A 1006 67.98 -42.36 -20.64
C LYS A 1006 66.71 -41.90 -19.88
N ASN A 1007 66.26 -40.67 -20.09
CA ASN A 1007 65.20 -40.04 -19.27
C ASN A 1007 63.79 -40.12 -19.86
N ILE A 1008 63.62 -40.73 -21.03
CA ILE A 1008 62.31 -40.78 -21.71
C ILE A 1008 61.70 -42.18 -21.53
N THR A 1009 60.41 -42.28 -21.18
CA THR A 1009 59.73 -43.56 -20.93
C THR A 1009 58.85 -44.05 -22.09
N SER A 1010 58.68 -43.26 -23.14
CA SER A 1010 57.83 -43.59 -24.30
C SER A 1010 58.55 -44.40 -25.38
N GLU A 1011 57.77 -45.18 -26.12
CA GLU A 1011 58.21 -45.98 -27.28
C GLU A 1011 58.44 -45.10 -28.50
N TYR A 1012 59.57 -45.28 -29.19
CA TYR A 1012 59.86 -44.61 -30.47
C TYR A 1012 59.90 -45.61 -31.60
N VAL A 1013 59.17 -45.33 -32.68
CA VAL A 1013 59.25 -46.08 -33.92
C VAL A 1013 60.36 -45.49 -34.77
N VAL A 1014 61.35 -46.31 -35.12
CA VAL A 1014 62.52 -45.89 -35.88
C VAL A 1014 62.58 -46.63 -37.22
N SER A 1015 62.86 -45.88 -38.26
CA SER A 1015 63.10 -46.38 -39.62
C SER A 1015 64.45 -45.88 -40.11
N VAL A 1016 65.25 -46.77 -40.71
CA VAL A 1016 66.59 -46.45 -41.22
C VAL A 1016 66.68 -46.86 -42.68
N ASN A 1017 67.02 -45.92 -43.55
CA ASN A 1017 67.34 -46.18 -44.95
C ASN A 1017 68.85 -46.16 -45.13
N LEU A 1018 69.46 -47.31 -45.43
CA LEU A 1018 70.88 -47.47 -45.72
C LEU A 1018 71.07 -47.83 -47.20
N LEU A 1019 71.85 -47.03 -47.90
CA LEU A 1019 72.26 -47.25 -49.27
C LEU A 1019 73.69 -47.80 -49.27
N LEU A 1020 73.91 -48.98 -49.86
CA LEU A 1020 75.23 -49.61 -50.03
C LEU A 1020 75.52 -49.84 -51.51
N TYR A 1021 76.62 -49.33 -52.05
CA TYR A 1021 76.94 -49.46 -53.47
C TYR A 1021 78.43 -49.44 -53.76
N ARG A 1022 78.82 -49.95 -54.93
CA ARG A 1022 80.22 -49.95 -55.38
C ARG A 1022 80.39 -49.29 -56.74
N VAL A 1023 81.64 -49.00 -57.09
CA VAL A 1023 82.05 -48.41 -58.38
C VAL A 1023 83.09 -49.32 -59.04
N GLY A 1024 82.78 -50.07 -60.10
CA GLY A 1024 83.76 -50.95 -60.79
C GLY A 1024 83.19 -52.24 -61.40
N GLY A 1025 84.06 -53.19 -61.83
CA GLY A 1025 83.68 -54.38 -62.64
C GLY A 1025 83.65 -55.76 -61.96
N VAL A 1026 83.93 -55.86 -60.66
CA VAL A 1026 83.94 -57.14 -59.88
C VAL A 1026 82.56 -57.52 -59.31
N ASN A 1027 82.06 -58.74 -59.48
CA ASN A 1027 80.74 -59.08 -58.91
C ASN A 1027 80.78 -59.12 -57.37
N VAL A 1028 79.99 -58.25 -56.74
CA VAL A 1028 79.75 -58.23 -55.29
C VAL A 1028 78.28 -58.46 -55.06
N SER A 1029 77.94 -59.42 -54.20
CA SER A 1029 76.57 -59.61 -53.71
C SER A 1029 76.55 -59.33 -52.21
N ILE A 1030 75.74 -58.34 -51.82
CA ILE A 1030 75.53 -57.98 -50.42
C ILE A 1030 74.19 -58.60 -50.01
N LEU A 1031 74.23 -59.47 -49.00
CA LEU A 1031 73.06 -60.11 -48.45
C LEU A 1031 72.91 -59.69 -47.00
N VAL A 1032 71.75 -59.15 -46.63
CA VAL A 1032 71.41 -58.98 -45.22
C VAL A 1032 70.42 -60.08 -44.87
N PRO A 1033 70.80 -61.07 -44.04
CA PRO A 1033 69.89 -62.14 -43.65
C PRO A 1033 68.68 -61.56 -42.91
N PRO A 1034 67.44 -61.99 -43.19
CA PRO A 1034 66.22 -61.46 -42.56
C PRO A 1034 66.03 -61.92 -41.10
N VAL A 1035 67.10 -62.35 -40.43
CA VAL A 1035 66.99 -63.32 -39.33
C VAL A 1035 66.36 -62.72 -38.06
N TYR A 1036 66.27 -61.38 -37.90
CA TYR A 1036 65.70 -60.79 -36.68
C TYR A 1036 64.78 -59.56 -36.84
N TYR A 1037 64.68 -58.92 -38.02
CA TYR A 1037 63.89 -57.67 -38.19
C TYR A 1037 63.24 -57.58 -39.58
N PRO A 1038 62.07 -56.91 -39.72
CA PRO A 1038 61.46 -56.64 -41.02
C PRO A 1038 62.35 -55.69 -41.82
N LEU A 1039 63.07 -56.25 -42.77
CA LEU A 1039 63.98 -55.53 -43.66
C LEU A 1039 63.43 -55.61 -45.08
N GLU A 1040 63.23 -54.45 -45.68
CA GLU A 1040 63.00 -54.34 -47.12
C GLU A 1040 64.33 -54.06 -47.80
N ASN A 1041 64.65 -54.80 -48.86
CA ASN A 1041 65.80 -54.51 -49.67
C ASN A 1041 65.44 -54.39 -51.15
N SER A 1042 66.12 -53.48 -51.83
CA SER A 1042 66.01 -53.35 -53.29
C SER A 1042 67.38 -53.20 -53.90
N THR A 1043 67.72 -54.13 -54.77
CA THR A 1043 68.95 -54.05 -55.58
C THR A 1043 68.73 -53.06 -56.70
N PHE A 1044 69.70 -52.19 -56.96
CA PHE A 1044 69.65 -51.26 -58.08
C PHE A 1044 70.94 -51.29 -58.90
N THR A 1045 70.78 -51.01 -60.18
CA THR A 1045 71.87 -50.85 -61.15
C THR A 1045 71.65 -49.51 -61.84
N GLN A 1046 72.50 -48.52 -61.57
CA GLN A 1046 72.39 -47.19 -62.17
C GLN A 1046 73.76 -46.78 -62.76
N GLY A 1047 73.89 -46.88 -64.08
CA GLY A 1047 75.16 -46.62 -64.75
C GLY A 1047 76.27 -47.58 -64.31
N ALA A 1048 77.40 -47.05 -63.82
CA ALA A 1048 78.51 -47.84 -63.28
C ALA A 1048 78.30 -48.31 -61.83
N PHE A 1049 77.18 -47.94 -61.20
CA PHE A 1049 76.88 -48.25 -59.80
C PHE A 1049 75.95 -49.46 -59.71
N THR A 1050 76.39 -50.43 -58.92
CA THR A 1050 75.59 -51.59 -58.50
C THR A 1050 75.54 -51.59 -56.99
N GLY A 1051 74.33 -51.68 -56.42
CA GLY A 1051 74.15 -51.55 -54.99
C GLY A 1051 72.80 -52.08 -54.50
N VAL A 1052 72.60 -51.99 -53.19
CA VAL A 1052 71.38 -52.41 -52.50
C VAL A 1052 70.98 -51.31 -51.52
N ASN A 1053 69.71 -50.91 -51.58
CA ASN A 1053 69.07 -50.14 -50.54
C ASN A 1053 68.49 -51.10 -49.51
N PHE A 1054 68.78 -50.86 -48.25
CA PHE A 1054 68.23 -51.56 -47.11
C PHE A 1054 67.40 -50.58 -46.29
N THR A 1055 66.15 -50.96 -46.05
CA THR A 1055 65.24 -50.18 -45.21
C THR A 1055 64.84 -51.02 -44.02
N LEU A 1056 65.23 -50.58 -42.83
CA LEU A 1056 64.62 -51.02 -41.59
C LEU A 1056 63.28 -50.30 -41.45
N VAL A 1057 62.19 -51.07 -41.42
CA VAL A 1057 60.83 -50.51 -41.35
C VAL A 1057 60.30 -50.60 -39.93
N ASN A 1058 59.95 -49.44 -39.37
CA ASN A 1058 59.09 -49.25 -38.21
C ASN A 1058 59.45 -50.13 -37.00
N LYS A 1059 60.70 -50.05 -36.55
CA LYS A 1059 61.15 -50.80 -35.38
C LYS A 1059 61.10 -49.94 -34.12
N THR A 1060 60.45 -50.44 -33.08
CA THR A 1060 60.40 -49.76 -31.79
C THR A 1060 61.74 -49.87 -31.05
N ILE A 1061 62.24 -48.74 -30.55
CA ILE A 1061 63.42 -48.63 -29.67
C ILE A 1061 63.02 -47.88 -28.39
N TYR A 1062 63.32 -48.46 -27.23
CA TYR A 1062 63.12 -47.81 -25.94
C TYR A 1062 64.33 -46.95 -25.55
N SER A 1063 64.14 -46.09 -24.55
CA SER A 1063 65.22 -45.29 -23.97
C SER A 1063 66.38 -46.15 -23.47
N GLY A 1064 67.60 -45.84 -23.92
CA GLY A 1064 68.82 -46.58 -23.59
C GLY A 1064 68.95 -47.93 -24.29
N GLU A 1065 68.06 -48.30 -25.20
CA GLU A 1065 68.19 -49.52 -26.00
C GLU A 1065 68.93 -49.26 -27.33
N GLY A 1066 69.66 -50.29 -27.77
CA GLY A 1066 70.36 -50.31 -29.05
C GLY A 1066 69.95 -51.49 -29.93
N LEU A 1067 70.04 -51.31 -31.25
CA LEU A 1067 69.78 -52.32 -32.28
C LEU A 1067 71.04 -52.61 -33.07
N ILE A 1068 71.32 -53.90 -33.27
CA ILE A 1068 72.46 -54.36 -34.04
C ILE A 1068 71.95 -55.08 -35.30
N PHE A 1069 72.46 -54.68 -36.45
CA PHE A 1069 72.20 -55.32 -37.74
C PHE A 1069 73.50 -55.85 -38.33
N SER A 1070 73.47 -57.05 -38.91
CA SER A 1070 74.63 -57.63 -39.58
C SER A 1070 74.30 -58.08 -40.99
N GLY A 1071 75.20 -57.82 -41.93
CA GLY A 1071 75.06 -58.24 -43.33
C GLY A 1071 76.31 -58.93 -43.85
N LEU A 1072 76.15 -59.79 -44.84
CA LEU A 1072 77.20 -60.57 -45.49
C LEU A 1072 77.60 -59.88 -46.80
N VAL A 1073 78.90 -59.77 -47.03
CA VAL A 1073 79.49 -59.34 -48.30
C VAL A 1073 80.17 -60.54 -48.94
N SER A 1074 79.67 -60.93 -50.12
CA SER A 1074 80.29 -61.94 -50.97
C SER A 1074 80.95 -61.26 -52.16
N CYS A 1075 82.24 -61.54 -52.36
CA CYS A 1075 83.04 -60.94 -53.42
C CYS A 1075 83.94 -62.00 -54.10
N SER A 1076 84.18 -61.84 -55.41
CA SER A 1076 85.08 -62.72 -56.16
C SER A 1076 86.58 -62.43 -55.99
N THR A 1077 86.99 -61.32 -55.38
CA THR A 1077 88.41 -60.97 -55.10
C THR A 1077 88.58 -60.22 -53.77
N PRO A 1078 89.70 -60.40 -53.03
CA PRO A 1078 90.09 -59.51 -51.93
C PRO A 1078 90.44 -58.10 -52.45
N ASP A 1079 90.40 -57.08 -51.58
CA ASP A 1079 90.65 -55.64 -51.84
C ASP A 1079 89.59 -54.86 -52.65
N ILE A 1080 88.37 -54.71 -52.12
CA ILE A 1080 87.29 -53.87 -52.70
C ILE A 1080 86.79 -52.80 -51.74
N LEU A 1081 86.47 -51.63 -52.27
CA LEU A 1081 85.87 -50.53 -51.53
C LEU A 1081 84.36 -50.43 -51.80
N ILE A 1082 83.54 -50.51 -50.75
CA ILE A 1082 82.07 -50.36 -50.79
C ILE A 1082 81.71 -49.01 -50.18
N ARG A 1083 80.86 -48.22 -50.83
CA ARG A 1083 80.37 -46.93 -50.31
C ARG A 1083 79.02 -47.09 -49.65
N PHE A 1084 78.76 -46.28 -48.61
CA PHE A 1084 77.47 -46.25 -47.95
C PHE A 1084 77.00 -44.84 -47.55
N LYS A 1085 75.68 -44.71 -47.38
CA LYS A 1085 74.99 -43.51 -46.88
C LYS A 1085 73.71 -43.91 -46.16
N TRP A 1086 73.34 -43.21 -45.08
CA TRP A 1086 72.12 -43.52 -44.32
C TRP A 1086 71.22 -42.32 -44.00
N ILE A 1087 69.94 -42.58 -43.74
CA ILE A 1087 68.92 -41.63 -43.28
C ILE A 1087 68.14 -42.25 -42.11
N LEU A 1088 68.04 -41.53 -41.00
CA LEU A 1088 67.27 -41.94 -39.80
C LEU A 1088 65.95 -41.17 -39.70
N ILE A 1089 64.86 -41.92 -39.51
CA ILE A 1089 63.49 -41.41 -39.35
C ILE A 1089 62.95 -41.92 -38.02
N VAL A 1090 62.38 -41.05 -37.20
CA VAL A 1090 61.85 -41.37 -35.87
C VAL A 1090 60.43 -40.82 -35.78
N ASN A 1091 59.44 -41.68 -35.52
CA ASN A 1091 58.01 -41.35 -35.53
C ASN A 1091 57.61 -40.52 -36.76
N ASP A 1092 58.01 -40.99 -37.95
CA ASP A 1092 57.79 -40.34 -39.25
C ASP A 1092 58.49 -38.98 -39.46
N VAL A 1093 59.33 -38.53 -38.52
CA VAL A 1093 60.15 -37.31 -38.63
C VAL A 1093 61.60 -37.65 -38.97
N VAL A 1094 62.14 -37.03 -40.02
CA VAL A 1094 63.55 -37.23 -40.46
C VAL A 1094 64.49 -36.41 -39.56
N ILE A 1095 65.44 -37.06 -38.87
CA ILE A 1095 66.29 -36.37 -37.87
C ILE A 1095 67.67 -35.96 -38.45
N PRO A 1096 68.55 -36.88 -38.93
CA PRO A 1096 69.60 -36.48 -39.88
C PRO A 1096 69.91 -37.50 -41.01
N THR A 1097 70.53 -37.02 -42.10
CA THR A 1097 71.09 -37.81 -43.21
C THR A 1097 72.62 -37.77 -43.15
N SER A 1098 73.29 -38.92 -43.27
CA SER A 1098 74.75 -39.00 -43.21
C SER A 1098 75.43 -38.48 -44.48
N ALA A 1099 76.71 -38.12 -44.36
CA ALA A 1099 77.62 -38.01 -45.51
C ALA A 1099 77.92 -39.41 -46.09
N GLU A 1100 78.49 -39.46 -47.29
CA GLU A 1100 78.96 -40.73 -47.88
C GLU A 1100 80.26 -41.18 -47.23
N ASP A 1101 80.34 -42.46 -46.88
CA ASP A 1101 81.52 -43.09 -46.29
C ASP A 1101 81.82 -44.45 -46.96
N PHE A 1102 82.91 -45.11 -46.58
CA PHE A 1102 83.38 -46.33 -47.24
C PHE A 1102 83.86 -47.43 -46.31
N ILE A 1103 83.59 -48.67 -46.73
CA ILE A 1103 84.00 -49.91 -46.09
C ILE A 1103 85.06 -50.54 -46.99
N THR A 1104 86.22 -50.83 -46.40
CA THR A 1104 87.32 -51.48 -47.13
C THR A 1104 87.30 -52.97 -46.86
N VAL A 1105 87.12 -53.79 -47.90
CA VAL A 1105 87.15 -55.25 -47.82
C VAL A 1105 88.52 -55.74 -48.27
N THR A 1106 89.37 -56.16 -47.34
CA THR A 1106 90.74 -56.65 -47.60
C THR A 1106 90.86 -58.15 -47.46
#